data_AF-A0A9Q0P8A3-F1
#
_entry.id   AF-A0A9Q0P8A3-F1
#
_cell.length_a   1.000
_cell.length_b   1.000
_cell.length_c   1.000
_cell.angle_alpha   90.00
_cell.angle_beta   90.00
_cell.angle_gamma   90.00
#
_symmetry.space_group_name_H-M   'P 1'
#
loop_
_entity.id
_entity.type
_entity.pdbx_description
1 polymer ?
#
loop_
_entity_poly.entity_id
_entity_poly.type
_entity_poly.pdbx_seq_one_letter_code
_entity_poly.pdbx_strand_id
1 'polypeptide(L)'
;MAPPLIDKLMECAKAIEDGELKHADSLFREIGLQSSTEANLATRKVVKYFAEALVRRLYQLYPRNPMPLVSFREDMDILGCKFEPFLWFASHTIMPPFYDALRGKKQVHIIDFSVAVDIWQHATLMKVLSEELGSRLSYRITLVGPKLSRHLGYLKLIRVILSATAENNHIDFEYEEYLANSVAEIVGATLQLGRRSKEEAVVVEWEFELHKFLAVPSALFNLVMSKLKDLKPEVMVIVEQEADHNSPDLVDRLAKSFKYYSVLFDSLKEDKFEMLEDYRALWERIFRRKISKVVAAEGVGHAERHETWAQWRDRLFPAGFHPARIVFRETMAFNYKTNQYRIEEKNRRPLLCRLHYPFAVSSAWKPDVTQDESLSMDICDLGSMLGRFNIAQDASRESGKASSSVSHEDDADDDIIMMKGNIWSTECFSINQVAASAEIFDILEYVCHVNHLPMALTWISDRREDDTNSGEKFRLHIVDTACFVNDLGMKDFFEACVEGSPLEEGQGVAGKALQSKMQFVPDVADLDAIDYPFLHAAWEFGLHAVLAINLASTYMSGVDYILEFVFPLEMRESSAQSLLVNEIVSILKKNSRNAWIVCNEELSRANIRSEVEIMAEEVGTTTITPAAIPESQPPELSEIGSLNSSQLRFRTNSVLTLKSPAEMVEAALTLKRSSEDETIVVRWDINSRITLVIPFPSPTPGGSYCLVVVDQWCERVPAALLVVVVEKVEDVFVVIPIQGRC
;
A
#
# COMPACT_ATOMS: atom_id res chain seq x y z
N MET A 1 -24.93 -25.70 -19.27
CA MET A 1 -23.95 -25.10 -18.33
C MET A 1 -24.12 -23.60 -18.43
N ALA A 2 -24.11 -22.87 -17.31
CA ALA A 2 -24.07 -21.41 -17.37
C ALA A 2 -22.77 -20.97 -18.07
N PRO A 3 -22.78 -19.88 -18.87
CA PRO A 3 -21.55 -19.38 -19.47
C PRO A 3 -20.56 -18.97 -18.36
N PRO A 4 -19.26 -19.24 -18.52
CA PRO A 4 -18.19 -18.72 -17.66
C PRO A 4 -18.34 -17.22 -17.38
N LEU A 5 -17.99 -16.77 -16.17
CA LEU A 5 -18.05 -15.35 -15.79
C LEU A 5 -17.27 -14.43 -16.74
N ILE A 6 -16.18 -14.93 -17.34
CA ILE A 6 -15.41 -14.19 -18.37
C ILE A 6 -16.22 -13.92 -19.64
N ASP A 7 -17.06 -14.86 -20.08
CA ASP A 7 -17.87 -14.68 -21.27
C ASP A 7 -18.89 -13.56 -21.06
N LYS A 8 -19.46 -13.46 -19.85
CA LYS A 8 -20.35 -12.36 -19.48
C LYS A 8 -19.63 -11.02 -19.39
N LEU A 9 -18.40 -10.99 -18.86
CA LEU A 9 -17.60 -9.77 -18.83
C LEU A 9 -17.29 -9.28 -20.26
N MET A 10 -16.95 -10.19 -21.18
CA MET A 10 -16.71 -9.85 -22.59
C MET A 10 -17.99 -9.37 -23.29
N GLU A 11 -19.12 -10.03 -23.04
CA GLU A 11 -20.42 -9.58 -23.56
C GLU A 11 -20.79 -8.19 -23.02
N CYS A 12 -20.52 -7.94 -21.74
CA CYS A 12 -20.77 -6.66 -21.12
C CYS A 12 -19.86 -5.55 -21.67
N ALA A 13 -18.58 -5.86 -21.91
CA ALA A 13 -17.65 -4.94 -22.54
C ALA A 13 -18.17 -4.50 -23.91
N LYS A 14 -18.63 -5.46 -24.72
CA LYS A 14 -19.23 -5.19 -26.02
C LYS A 14 -20.51 -4.36 -25.91
N ALA A 15 -21.42 -4.71 -24.99
CA ALA A 15 -22.65 -3.95 -24.77
C ALA A 15 -22.37 -2.49 -24.39
N ILE A 16 -21.33 -2.24 -23.59
CA ILE A 16 -20.86 -0.88 -23.26
C ILE A 16 -20.34 -0.16 -24.51
N GLU A 17 -19.54 -0.82 -25.35
CA GLU A 17 -19.02 -0.22 -26.59
C GLU A 17 -20.11 0.07 -27.62
N ASP A 18 -21.12 -0.79 -27.70
CA ASP A 18 -22.29 -0.62 -28.57
C ASP A 18 -23.31 0.41 -28.01
N GLY A 19 -23.10 0.91 -26.78
CA GLY A 19 -23.99 1.88 -26.12
C GLY A 19 -25.28 1.27 -25.55
N GLU A 20 -25.36 -0.05 -25.45
CA GLU A 20 -26.52 -0.81 -24.96
C GLU A 20 -26.54 -0.90 -23.43
N LEU A 21 -26.65 0.25 -22.75
CA LEU A 21 -26.48 0.34 -21.29
C LEU A 21 -27.47 -0.53 -20.49
N LYS A 22 -28.70 -0.72 -20.96
CA LYS A 22 -29.70 -1.60 -20.31
C LYS A 22 -29.30 -3.07 -20.37
N HIS A 23 -28.72 -3.48 -21.50
CA HIS A 23 -28.19 -4.83 -21.65
C HIS A 23 -26.97 -5.03 -20.74
N ALA A 24 -26.05 -4.08 -20.75
CA ALA A 24 -24.90 -4.06 -19.85
C ALA A 24 -25.34 -4.15 -18.36
N ASP A 25 -26.31 -3.35 -17.92
CA ASP A 25 -26.79 -3.37 -16.53
C ASP A 25 -27.41 -4.73 -16.14
N SER A 26 -28.16 -5.36 -17.06
CA SER A 26 -28.66 -6.73 -16.85
C SER A 26 -27.54 -7.74 -16.72
N LEU A 27 -26.49 -7.63 -17.55
CA LEU A 27 -25.30 -8.49 -17.46
C LEU A 27 -24.56 -8.27 -16.14
N PHE A 28 -24.41 -7.04 -15.65
CA PHE A 28 -23.83 -6.74 -14.34
C PHE A 28 -24.59 -7.39 -13.20
N ARG A 29 -25.92 -7.32 -13.21
CA ARG A 29 -26.76 -8.01 -12.22
C ARG A 29 -26.53 -9.52 -12.24
N GLU A 30 -26.45 -10.11 -13.42
CA GLU A 30 -26.17 -11.54 -13.56
C GLU A 30 -24.76 -11.93 -13.11
N ILE A 31 -23.76 -11.10 -13.40
CA ILE A 31 -22.38 -11.29 -12.92
C ILE A 31 -22.36 -11.23 -11.39
N GLY A 32 -23.04 -10.27 -10.78
CA GLY A 32 -23.20 -10.16 -9.32
C GLY A 32 -23.79 -11.43 -8.71
N LEU A 33 -24.92 -11.92 -9.26
CA LEU A 33 -25.58 -13.14 -8.79
C LEU A 33 -24.75 -14.41 -8.95
N GLN A 34 -23.97 -14.53 -10.02
CA GLN A 34 -23.14 -15.71 -10.25
C GLN A 34 -21.87 -15.66 -9.40
N SER A 35 -21.21 -14.51 -9.32
CA SER A 35 -20.00 -14.32 -8.53
C SER A 35 -20.22 -14.54 -7.03
N SER A 36 -21.41 -14.25 -6.49
CA SER A 36 -21.72 -14.51 -5.07
C SER A 36 -21.75 -16.01 -4.73
N THR A 37 -22.03 -16.88 -5.71
CA THR A 37 -22.04 -18.34 -5.56
C THR A 37 -20.74 -19.02 -6.00
N GLU A 38 -19.80 -18.29 -6.58
CA GLU A 38 -18.52 -18.83 -7.03
C GLU A 38 -17.68 -19.24 -5.81
N ALA A 39 -17.26 -20.50 -5.75
CA ALA A 39 -16.52 -21.03 -4.60
C ALA A 39 -15.08 -20.51 -4.55
N ASN A 40 -14.45 -20.25 -5.70
CA ASN A 40 -13.09 -19.75 -5.76
C ASN A 40 -13.04 -18.24 -5.49
N LEU A 41 -12.53 -17.86 -4.31
CA LEU A 41 -12.37 -16.45 -3.90
C LEU A 41 -11.49 -15.64 -4.86
N ALA A 42 -10.41 -16.22 -5.41
CA ALA A 42 -9.55 -15.52 -6.37
C ALA A 42 -10.33 -15.19 -7.64
N THR A 43 -11.14 -16.13 -8.14
CA THR A 43 -12.04 -15.90 -9.28
C THR A 43 -13.06 -14.80 -8.97
N ARG A 44 -13.69 -14.81 -7.79
CA ARG A 44 -14.60 -13.74 -7.37
C ARG A 44 -13.95 -12.36 -7.43
N LYS A 45 -12.75 -12.22 -6.86
CA LYS A 45 -12.01 -10.94 -6.83
C LYS A 45 -11.65 -10.45 -8.22
N VAL A 46 -11.10 -11.32 -9.08
CA VAL A 46 -10.72 -10.95 -10.45
C VAL A 46 -11.94 -10.48 -11.23
N VAL A 47 -13.04 -11.24 -11.21
CA VAL A 47 -14.28 -10.87 -11.90
C VAL A 47 -14.80 -9.51 -11.43
N LYS A 48 -14.76 -9.27 -10.11
CA LYS A 48 -15.16 -8.00 -9.50
C LYS A 48 -14.32 -6.83 -9.99
N TYR A 49 -12.99 -6.95 -10.05
CA TYR A 49 -12.12 -5.88 -10.50
C TYR A 49 -12.19 -5.61 -12.00
N PHE A 50 -12.45 -6.63 -12.82
CA PHE A 50 -12.74 -6.45 -14.23
C PHE A 50 -14.09 -5.77 -14.46
N ALA A 51 -15.12 -6.15 -13.70
CA ALA A 51 -16.42 -5.49 -13.71
C ALA A 51 -16.30 -4.01 -13.31
N GLU A 52 -15.55 -3.72 -12.23
CA GLU A 52 -15.22 -2.34 -11.83
C GLU A 52 -14.52 -1.57 -12.95
N ALA A 53 -13.51 -2.16 -13.59
CA ALA A 53 -12.77 -1.48 -14.65
C ALA A 53 -13.65 -1.15 -15.88
N LEU A 54 -14.64 -1.99 -16.20
CA LEU A 54 -15.64 -1.68 -17.24
C LEU A 54 -16.53 -0.50 -16.83
N VAL A 55 -16.95 -0.41 -15.57
CA VAL A 55 -17.72 0.75 -15.09
C VAL A 55 -16.88 2.03 -15.08
N ARG A 56 -15.62 1.93 -14.64
CA ARG A 56 -14.68 3.06 -14.72
C ARG A 56 -14.48 3.53 -16.16
N ARG A 57 -14.46 2.62 -17.14
CA ARG A 57 -14.46 2.96 -18.57
C ARG A 57 -15.70 3.75 -18.96
N LEU A 58 -16.88 3.21 -18.64
CA LEU A 58 -18.18 3.77 -19.02
C LEU A 58 -18.35 5.21 -18.50
N TYR A 59 -18.04 5.44 -17.23
CA TYR A 59 -18.20 6.75 -16.58
C TYR A 59 -16.93 7.61 -16.58
N GLN A 60 -15.83 7.13 -17.15
CA GLN A 60 -14.53 7.82 -17.19
C GLN A 60 -14.03 8.17 -15.78
N LEU A 61 -14.13 7.21 -14.86
CA LEU A 61 -13.73 7.36 -13.46
C LEU A 61 -12.24 7.02 -13.31
N TYR A 62 -11.41 8.07 -13.33
CA TYR A 62 -9.96 7.94 -13.20
C TYR A 62 -9.46 8.67 -11.94
N PRO A 63 -8.80 7.95 -11.01
CA PRO A 63 -8.13 8.60 -9.89
C PRO A 63 -6.96 9.44 -10.43
N ARG A 64 -6.76 10.65 -9.89
CA ARG A 64 -5.65 11.51 -10.29
C ARG A 64 -4.29 10.85 -10.02
N ASN A 65 -4.16 10.16 -8.89
CA ASN A 65 -2.90 9.51 -8.53
C ASN A 65 -2.64 8.27 -9.41
N PRO A 66 -1.56 8.28 -10.22
CA PRO A 66 -1.27 7.19 -11.15
C PRO A 66 -0.88 5.89 -10.44
N MET A 67 -0.27 5.98 -9.26
CA MET A 67 0.18 4.84 -8.43
C MET A 67 -0.59 4.75 -7.11
N PRO A 68 -0.85 3.52 -6.59
CA PRO A 68 -1.31 3.32 -5.22
C PRO A 68 -0.48 4.17 -4.30
N LEU A 69 -1.13 4.98 -3.48
CA LEU A 69 -0.42 5.61 -2.39
C LEU A 69 0.09 4.45 -1.51
N VAL A 70 1.37 4.46 -1.19
CA VAL A 70 1.98 3.45 -0.32
C VAL A 70 2.28 4.13 0.99
N SER A 71 1.86 3.51 2.08
CA SER A 71 2.08 4.06 3.42
C SER A 71 3.54 3.78 3.72
N PHE A 72 4.39 4.78 3.53
CA PHE A 72 5.77 4.67 3.96
C PHE A 72 5.76 4.77 5.48
N ARG A 73 5.81 3.62 6.15
CA ARG A 73 6.33 3.58 7.51
C ARG A 73 7.84 3.39 7.43
N GLU A 74 8.56 3.91 8.41
CA GLU A 74 10.03 3.80 8.47
C GLU A 74 10.52 2.34 8.56
N ASP A 75 9.63 1.39 8.93
CA ASP A 75 9.87 -0.05 9.04
C ASP A 75 9.44 -0.87 7.79
N MET A 76 8.72 -0.27 6.84
CA MET A 76 8.25 -0.98 5.65
C MET A 76 9.39 -1.10 4.63
N ASP A 77 9.76 -2.34 4.29
CA ASP A 77 10.66 -2.60 3.18
C ASP A 77 9.93 -2.20 1.88
N ILE A 78 10.43 -1.18 1.20
CA ILE A 78 9.85 -0.70 -0.05
C ILE A 78 9.79 -1.81 -1.10
N LEU A 79 10.63 -2.84 -0.99
CA LEU A 79 10.57 -4.03 -1.84
C LEU A 79 9.28 -4.81 -1.68
N GLY A 80 8.56 -4.69 -0.56
CA GLY A 80 7.26 -5.29 -0.37
C GLY A 80 6.18 -4.76 -1.34
N CYS A 81 6.39 -3.61 -2.00
CA CYS A 81 5.50 -3.19 -3.09
C CYS A 81 5.67 -4.04 -4.36
N LYS A 82 6.81 -4.72 -4.53
CA LYS A 82 7.03 -5.65 -5.63
C LYS A 82 6.43 -7.00 -5.28
N PHE A 83 5.68 -7.55 -6.22
CA PHE A 83 5.18 -8.92 -6.10
C PHE A 83 6.38 -9.86 -5.95
N GLU A 84 6.43 -10.66 -4.87
CA GLU A 84 7.61 -11.47 -4.52
C GLU A 84 8.14 -12.30 -5.70
N PRO A 85 7.29 -12.99 -6.49
CA PRO A 85 7.67 -13.64 -7.75
C PRO A 85 8.46 -12.81 -8.74
N PHE A 86 8.10 -11.53 -8.86
CA PHE A 86 8.75 -10.60 -9.78
C PHE A 86 10.06 -10.08 -9.21
N LEU A 87 10.08 -9.71 -7.93
CA LEU A 87 11.30 -9.28 -7.25
C LEU A 87 12.39 -10.35 -7.35
N TRP A 88 12.10 -11.57 -6.92
CA TRP A 88 13.08 -12.65 -6.93
C TRP A 88 13.55 -12.99 -8.35
N PHE A 89 12.65 -12.99 -9.33
CA PHE A 89 13.01 -13.21 -10.73
C PHE A 89 13.95 -12.13 -11.27
N ALA A 90 13.68 -10.86 -10.96
CA ALA A 90 14.53 -9.74 -11.34
C ALA A 90 15.92 -9.90 -10.72
N SER A 91 16.01 -10.06 -9.39
CA SER A 91 17.29 -10.16 -8.67
C SER A 91 18.18 -11.30 -9.18
N HIS A 92 17.60 -12.43 -9.60
CA HIS A 92 18.35 -13.58 -10.13
C HIS A 92 18.76 -13.47 -11.60
N THR A 93 18.09 -12.62 -12.38
CA THR A 93 18.31 -12.56 -13.84
C THR A 93 19.04 -11.29 -14.28
N ILE A 94 19.05 -10.24 -13.46
CA ILE A 94 19.78 -8.98 -13.70
C ILE A 94 21.24 -9.10 -13.26
N MET A 95 21.50 -9.70 -12.10
CA MET A 95 22.85 -9.82 -11.54
C MET A 95 23.88 -10.51 -12.44
N PRO A 96 23.59 -11.68 -13.06
CA PRO A 96 24.58 -12.37 -13.89
C PRO A 96 25.12 -11.55 -15.08
N PRO A 97 24.29 -10.97 -15.97
CA PRO A 97 24.80 -10.17 -17.09
C PRO A 97 25.50 -8.88 -16.62
N PHE A 98 25.11 -8.30 -15.49
CA PHE A 98 25.78 -7.13 -14.93
C PHE A 98 27.18 -7.48 -14.43
N TYR A 99 27.30 -8.53 -13.62
CA TYR A 99 28.60 -9.00 -13.16
C TYR A 99 29.52 -9.37 -14.33
N ASP A 100 29.01 -10.11 -15.33
CA ASP A 100 29.79 -10.47 -16.52
C ASP A 100 30.26 -9.24 -17.33
N ALA A 101 29.48 -8.16 -17.38
CA ALA A 101 29.83 -6.93 -18.08
C ALA A 101 30.82 -6.05 -17.30
N LEU A 102 30.76 -6.08 -15.97
CA LEU A 102 31.49 -5.17 -15.08
C LEU A 102 32.76 -5.78 -14.45
N ARG A 103 32.87 -7.10 -14.38
CA ARG A 103 34.04 -7.80 -13.80
C ARG A 103 35.36 -7.29 -14.40
N GLY A 104 36.32 -6.96 -13.52
CA GLY A 104 37.62 -6.38 -13.90
C GLY A 104 37.61 -4.91 -14.38
N LYS A 105 36.46 -4.22 -14.45
CA LYS A 105 36.38 -2.80 -14.83
C LYS A 105 36.61 -1.89 -13.62
N LYS A 106 37.47 -0.88 -13.76
CA LYS A 106 37.83 0.03 -12.66
C LYS A 106 36.85 1.18 -12.44
N GLN A 107 36.12 1.57 -13.48
CA GLN A 107 35.12 2.63 -13.44
C GLN A 107 33.81 2.02 -13.92
N VAL A 108 32.80 1.99 -13.06
CA VAL A 108 31.50 1.41 -13.37
C VAL A 108 30.40 2.43 -13.13
N HIS A 109 29.39 2.41 -14.00
CA HIS A 109 28.21 3.25 -13.89
C HIS A 109 26.95 2.42 -14.10
N ILE A 110 26.08 2.42 -13.10
CA ILE A 110 24.79 1.74 -13.12
C ILE A 110 23.71 2.81 -13.32
N ILE A 111 22.84 2.61 -14.30
CA ILE A 111 21.67 3.47 -14.56
C ILE A 111 20.42 2.62 -14.33
N ASP A 112 19.67 2.95 -13.30
CA ASP A 112 18.52 2.16 -12.84
C ASP A 112 17.22 2.96 -13.01
N PHE A 113 16.31 2.44 -13.83
CA PHE A 113 14.99 3.02 -14.11
C PHE A 113 13.85 2.37 -13.30
N SER A 114 14.18 1.60 -12.25
CA SER A 114 13.20 0.86 -11.46
C SER A 114 12.43 1.78 -10.51
N VAL A 115 11.14 1.52 -10.35
CA VAL A 115 10.29 2.29 -9.43
C VAL A 115 10.66 2.05 -7.97
N ALA A 116 10.88 0.78 -7.60
CA ALA A 116 11.40 0.41 -6.29
C ALA A 116 12.78 -0.22 -6.52
N VAL A 117 13.84 0.43 -6.04
CA VAL A 117 15.21 -0.02 -6.28
C VAL A 117 15.55 -1.18 -5.35
N ASP A 118 16.09 -2.27 -5.90
CA ASP A 118 16.65 -3.37 -5.10
C ASP A 118 18.02 -2.96 -4.55
N ILE A 119 17.98 -2.39 -3.34
CA ILE A 119 19.18 -1.90 -2.67
C ILE A 119 20.20 -3.03 -2.40
N TRP A 120 19.72 -4.23 -2.10
CA TRP A 120 20.57 -5.36 -1.75
C TRP A 120 21.25 -5.94 -2.99
N GLN A 121 20.59 -5.91 -4.15
CA GLN A 121 21.20 -6.19 -5.44
C GLN A 121 22.43 -5.29 -5.67
N HIS A 122 22.26 -3.98 -5.55
CA HIS A 122 23.33 -3.01 -5.79
C HIS A 122 24.46 -3.13 -4.76
N ALA A 123 24.13 -3.30 -3.47
CA ALA A 123 25.12 -3.51 -2.42
C ALA A 123 25.93 -4.80 -2.64
N THR A 124 25.28 -5.88 -3.08
CA THR A 124 25.94 -7.16 -3.40
C THR A 124 26.86 -7.02 -4.60
N LEU A 125 26.40 -6.39 -5.68
CA LEU A 125 27.20 -6.15 -6.88
C LEU A 125 28.46 -5.34 -6.55
N MET A 126 28.28 -4.26 -5.77
CA MET A 126 29.37 -3.41 -5.29
C MET A 126 30.42 -4.22 -4.52
N LYS A 127 29.98 -5.06 -3.57
CA LYS A 127 30.88 -5.92 -2.78
C LYS A 127 31.64 -6.90 -3.66
N VAL A 128 30.96 -7.65 -4.52
CA VAL A 128 31.58 -8.67 -5.38
C VAL A 128 32.61 -8.05 -6.34
N LEU A 129 32.31 -6.90 -6.93
CA LEU A 129 33.27 -6.19 -7.80
C LEU A 129 34.49 -5.67 -7.02
N SER A 130 34.29 -5.25 -5.77
CA SER A 130 35.37 -4.76 -4.90
C SER A 130 36.32 -5.87 -4.43
N GLU A 131 35.84 -7.10 -4.26
CA GLU A 131 36.69 -8.25 -3.90
C GLU A 131 37.76 -8.53 -4.97
N GLU A 132 37.46 -8.20 -6.24
CA GLU A 132 38.41 -8.36 -7.36
C GLU A 132 39.38 -7.17 -7.50
N LEU A 133 38.93 -5.94 -7.21
CA LEU A 133 39.65 -4.71 -7.57
C LEU A 133 40.19 -3.90 -6.38
N GLY A 134 39.65 -4.13 -5.19
CA GLY A 134 39.90 -3.37 -3.97
C GLY A 134 39.61 -1.87 -4.15
N SER A 135 40.47 -1.03 -3.57
CA SER A 135 40.35 0.45 -3.59
C SER A 135 40.55 1.12 -4.95
N ARG A 136 40.65 0.34 -6.03
CA ARG A 136 40.77 0.84 -7.41
C ARG A 136 39.43 0.97 -8.12
N LEU A 137 38.34 0.55 -7.47
CA LEU A 137 37.00 0.61 -8.02
C LEU A 137 36.38 2.00 -7.76
N SER A 138 35.96 2.65 -8.85
CA SER A 138 35.07 3.80 -8.84
C SER A 138 33.68 3.32 -9.29
N TYR A 139 32.68 3.55 -8.46
CA TYR A 139 31.32 3.06 -8.62
C TYR A 139 30.34 4.23 -8.61
N ARG A 140 29.68 4.46 -9.74
CA ARG A 140 28.63 5.47 -9.87
C ARG A 140 27.28 4.79 -10.05
N ILE A 141 26.27 5.27 -9.34
CA ILE A 141 24.88 4.85 -9.55
C ILE A 141 24.01 6.07 -9.83
N THR A 142 23.17 5.96 -10.86
CA THR A 142 22.15 6.96 -11.20
C THR A 142 20.78 6.31 -11.14
N LEU A 143 19.93 6.77 -10.23
CA LEU A 143 18.56 6.29 -10.08
C LEU A 143 17.60 7.26 -10.79
N VAL A 144 16.72 6.73 -11.63
CA VAL A 144 15.68 7.49 -12.33
C VAL A 144 14.32 6.87 -12.01
N GLY A 145 13.56 7.48 -11.12
CA GLY A 145 12.31 6.89 -10.63
C GLY A 145 11.39 7.87 -9.92
N PRO A 146 10.16 7.47 -9.59
CA PRO A 146 9.16 8.37 -9.05
C PRO A 146 9.38 8.67 -7.56
N LYS A 147 8.76 9.76 -7.13
CA LYS A 147 8.56 10.05 -5.71
C LYS A 147 7.44 9.15 -5.18
N LEU A 148 7.80 8.06 -4.51
CA LEU A 148 6.86 7.07 -3.98
C LEU A 148 6.11 7.50 -2.70
N SER A 149 6.60 8.53 -2.02
CA SER A 149 6.02 9.03 -0.78
C SER A 149 6.27 10.52 -0.59
N ARG A 150 5.40 11.20 0.16
CA ARG A 150 5.58 12.61 0.54
C ARG A 150 6.92 12.85 1.23
N HIS A 151 7.34 11.90 2.07
CA HIS A 151 8.67 11.84 2.68
C HIS A 151 9.62 11.04 1.79
N LEU A 152 10.75 11.60 1.36
CA LEU A 152 11.79 10.91 0.56
C LEU A 152 12.61 9.89 1.40
N GLY A 153 11.98 9.25 2.40
CA GLY A 153 12.62 8.38 3.37
C GLY A 153 13.34 7.20 2.72
N TYR A 154 12.72 6.59 1.70
CA TYR A 154 13.30 5.43 1.02
C TYR A 154 14.55 5.76 0.19
N LEU A 155 14.56 6.85 -0.59
CA LEU A 155 15.75 7.26 -1.36
C LEU A 155 16.90 7.65 -0.42
N LYS A 156 16.57 8.32 0.69
CA LYS A 156 17.54 8.63 1.74
C LYS A 156 18.14 7.35 2.33
N LEU A 157 17.31 6.34 2.62
CA LEU A 157 17.75 5.04 3.10
C LEU A 157 18.66 4.34 2.08
N ILE A 158 18.29 4.36 0.80
CA ILE A 158 19.10 3.81 -0.29
C ILE A 158 20.48 4.44 -0.31
N ARG A 159 20.53 5.76 -0.32
CA ARG A 159 21.79 6.51 -0.30
C ARG A 159 22.64 6.16 0.92
N VAL A 160 22.05 6.13 2.12
CA VAL A 160 22.78 5.82 3.37
C VAL A 160 23.41 4.44 3.31
N ILE A 161 22.66 3.40 2.94
CA ILE A 161 23.15 2.01 2.94
C ILE A 161 24.19 1.80 1.84
N LEU A 162 23.98 2.34 0.62
CA LEU A 162 24.95 2.22 -0.46
C LEU A 162 26.24 2.99 -0.16
N SER A 163 26.15 4.19 0.42
CA SER A 163 27.33 4.94 0.87
C SER A 163 28.09 4.19 1.96
N ALA A 164 27.41 3.64 2.97
CA ALA A 164 28.05 2.84 4.01
C ALA A 164 28.71 1.57 3.44
N THR A 165 28.06 0.93 2.46
CA THR A 165 28.62 -0.23 1.75
C THR A 165 29.90 0.14 1.00
N ALA A 166 29.91 1.29 0.30
CA ALA A 166 31.09 1.77 -0.41
C ALA A 166 32.25 2.09 0.53
N GLU A 167 31.98 2.80 1.63
CA GLU A 167 32.98 3.15 2.64
C GLU A 167 33.64 1.90 3.25
N ASN A 168 32.82 0.91 3.62
CA ASN A 168 33.27 -0.35 4.21
C ASN A 168 34.13 -1.19 3.27
N ASN A 169 33.94 -1.03 1.95
CA ASN A 169 34.71 -1.75 0.92
C ASN A 169 35.78 -0.86 0.25
N HIS A 170 36.01 0.36 0.75
CA HIS A 170 36.99 1.33 0.24
C HIS A 170 36.80 1.70 -1.24
N ILE A 171 35.56 1.89 -1.65
CA ILE A 171 35.17 2.19 -3.04
C ILE A 171 34.99 3.70 -3.20
N ASP A 172 35.50 4.26 -4.29
CA ASP A 172 35.19 5.63 -4.71
C ASP A 172 33.76 5.67 -5.24
N PHE A 173 32.82 6.24 -4.48
CA PHE A 173 31.39 6.10 -4.73
C PHE A 173 30.69 7.41 -5.03
N GLU A 174 29.88 7.38 -6.09
CA GLU A 174 29.04 8.49 -6.50
C GLU A 174 27.58 8.07 -6.66
N TYR A 175 26.67 8.88 -6.12
CA TYR A 175 25.23 8.66 -6.16
C TYR A 175 24.55 9.86 -6.81
N GLU A 176 23.77 9.61 -7.86
CA GLU A 176 22.95 10.58 -8.58
C GLU A 176 21.48 10.11 -8.56
N GLU A 177 20.54 11.04 -8.42
CA GLU A 177 19.11 10.74 -8.44
C GLU A 177 18.35 11.75 -9.31
N TYR A 178 17.40 11.23 -10.11
CA TYR A 178 16.46 12.01 -10.89
C TYR A 178 15.04 11.59 -10.52
N LEU A 179 14.30 12.50 -9.90
CA LEU A 179 12.88 12.29 -9.62
C LEU A 179 12.07 12.42 -10.91
N ALA A 180 11.39 11.35 -11.28
CA ALA A 180 10.58 11.26 -12.49
C ALA A 180 9.26 10.52 -12.24
N ASN A 181 8.16 11.27 -12.14
CA ASN A 181 6.81 10.76 -11.90
C ASN A 181 6.01 10.50 -13.19
N SER A 182 6.56 10.91 -14.34
CA SER A 182 5.93 10.79 -15.65
C SER A 182 6.94 10.33 -16.71
N VAL A 183 6.45 9.75 -17.81
CA VAL A 183 7.31 9.37 -18.95
C VAL A 183 8.06 10.57 -19.50
N ALA A 184 7.45 11.76 -19.51
CA ALA A 184 8.10 13.00 -19.94
C ALA A 184 9.30 13.37 -19.05
N GLU A 185 9.16 13.23 -17.72
CA GLU A 185 10.26 13.44 -16.78
C GLU A 185 11.36 12.37 -16.93
N ILE A 186 11.00 11.10 -17.16
CA ILE A 186 11.97 10.03 -17.44
C ILE A 186 12.78 10.37 -18.70
N VAL A 187 12.12 10.86 -19.77
CA VAL A 187 12.81 11.34 -20.98
C VAL A 187 13.76 12.49 -20.61
N GLY A 188 13.29 13.49 -19.87
CA GLY A 188 14.11 14.63 -19.43
C GLY A 188 15.33 14.23 -18.60
N ALA A 189 15.19 13.28 -17.68
CA ALA A 189 16.28 12.71 -16.90
C ALA A 189 17.26 11.93 -17.80
N THR A 190 16.75 11.08 -18.69
CA THR A 190 17.56 10.28 -19.61
C THR A 190 18.45 11.14 -20.50
N LEU A 191 17.96 12.28 -20.98
CA LEU A 191 18.72 13.19 -21.84
C LEU A 191 19.93 13.83 -21.12
N GLN A 192 19.88 13.94 -19.79
CA GLN A 192 20.96 14.49 -18.97
C GLN A 192 22.06 13.47 -18.68
N LEU A 193 21.79 12.17 -18.88
CA LEU A 193 22.76 11.11 -18.65
C LEU A 193 23.98 11.26 -19.56
N GLY A 194 25.15 10.90 -19.05
CA GLY A 194 26.41 10.96 -19.77
C GLY A 194 27.39 9.90 -19.30
N ARG A 195 28.19 9.41 -20.23
CA ARG A 195 29.40 8.63 -19.95
C ARG A 195 30.57 9.60 -19.75
N ARG A 196 31.28 9.48 -18.65
CA ARG A 196 32.33 10.42 -18.22
C ARG A 196 33.69 10.16 -18.88
N SER A 197 34.00 8.90 -19.18
CA SER A 197 35.26 8.49 -19.78
C SER A 197 35.07 7.30 -20.72
N LYS A 198 36.06 6.96 -21.54
CA LYS A 198 35.98 5.75 -22.38
C LYS A 198 36.17 4.47 -21.57
N GLU A 199 36.80 4.60 -20.41
CA GLU A 199 37.13 3.54 -19.46
C GLU A 199 35.95 3.19 -18.53
N GLU A 200 34.96 4.07 -18.41
CA GLU A 200 33.73 3.85 -17.65
C GLU A 200 32.83 2.83 -18.35
N ALA A 201 32.63 1.69 -17.69
CA ALA A 201 31.69 0.66 -18.09
C ALA A 201 30.29 1.04 -17.61
N VAL A 202 29.36 1.21 -18.55
CA VAL A 202 27.97 1.59 -18.25
C VAL A 202 27.06 0.37 -18.40
N VAL A 203 26.19 0.12 -17.41
CA VAL A 203 25.09 -0.84 -17.51
C VAL A 203 23.76 -0.14 -17.24
N VAL A 204 22.70 -0.63 -17.87
CA VAL A 204 21.35 -0.03 -17.79
C VAL A 204 20.34 -1.08 -17.35
N GLU A 205 19.49 -0.73 -16.40
CA GLU A 205 18.45 -1.58 -15.82
C GLU A 205 17.06 -1.01 -16.09
N TRP A 206 16.16 -1.86 -16.59
CA TRP A 206 14.72 -1.61 -16.65
C TRP A 206 14.00 -2.77 -15.98
N GLU A 207 13.26 -2.50 -14.91
CA GLU A 207 12.49 -3.50 -14.18
C GLU A 207 11.00 -3.13 -14.17
N PHE A 208 10.21 -3.77 -15.03
CA PHE A 208 8.75 -3.61 -15.15
C PHE A 208 8.26 -2.18 -15.42
N GLU A 209 9.05 -1.37 -16.12
CA GLU A 209 8.78 0.07 -16.33
C GLU A 209 8.84 0.52 -17.79
N LEU A 210 9.47 -0.26 -18.68
CA LEU A 210 9.68 0.14 -20.07
C LEU A 210 8.36 0.18 -20.86
N HIS A 211 7.40 -0.69 -20.53
CA HIS A 211 6.07 -0.72 -21.16
C HIS A 211 5.30 0.60 -21.04
N LYS A 212 5.62 1.45 -20.05
CA LYS A 212 4.96 2.76 -19.90
C LYS A 212 5.22 3.69 -21.09
N PHE A 213 6.33 3.50 -21.81
CA PHE A 213 6.62 4.23 -23.04
C PHE A 213 5.65 3.92 -24.19
N LEU A 214 4.92 2.80 -24.11
CA LEU A 214 3.93 2.42 -25.14
C LEU A 214 2.66 3.26 -25.05
N ALA A 215 2.45 4.00 -23.95
CA ALA A 215 1.33 4.92 -23.76
C ALA A 215 1.57 6.30 -24.39
N VAL A 216 2.81 6.60 -24.79
CA VAL A 216 3.21 7.87 -25.40
C VAL A 216 3.65 7.67 -26.86
N PRO A 217 3.81 8.73 -27.67
CA PRO A 217 4.27 8.57 -29.04
C PRO A 217 5.61 7.84 -29.12
N SER A 218 5.73 6.95 -30.10
CA SER A 218 6.93 6.13 -30.33
C SER A 218 8.22 6.95 -30.51
N ALA A 219 8.12 8.21 -30.91
CA ALA A 219 9.25 9.13 -30.99
C ALA A 219 9.97 9.32 -29.63
N LEU A 220 9.24 9.33 -28.50
CA LEU A 220 9.85 9.47 -27.17
C LEU A 220 10.62 8.21 -26.76
N PHE A 221 10.07 7.03 -27.07
CA PHE A 221 10.80 5.76 -26.92
C PHE A 221 12.09 5.76 -27.74
N ASN A 222 11.99 6.12 -29.03
CA ASN A 222 13.15 6.17 -29.93
C ASN A 222 14.22 7.16 -29.45
N LEU A 223 13.81 8.31 -28.91
CA LEU A 223 14.72 9.29 -28.34
C LEU A 223 15.49 8.73 -27.14
N VAL A 224 14.80 8.07 -26.21
CA VAL A 224 15.43 7.43 -25.05
C VAL A 224 16.37 6.32 -25.50
N MET A 225 15.94 5.45 -26.42
CA MET A 225 16.81 4.40 -26.95
C MET A 225 18.04 4.98 -27.66
N SER A 226 17.89 6.04 -28.46
CA SER A 226 19.02 6.73 -29.10
C SER A 226 20.01 7.27 -28.08
N LYS A 227 19.50 7.95 -27.05
CA LYS A 227 20.34 8.50 -25.97
C LYS A 227 21.06 7.40 -25.20
N LEU A 228 20.39 6.29 -24.89
CA LEU A 228 21.01 5.14 -24.23
C LEU A 228 22.05 4.47 -25.14
N LYS A 229 21.82 4.41 -26.45
CA LYS A 229 22.81 3.91 -27.42
C LYS A 229 24.07 4.79 -27.44
N ASP A 230 23.94 6.11 -27.34
CA ASP A 230 25.06 7.05 -27.29
C ASP A 230 25.95 6.86 -26.04
N LEU A 231 25.37 6.36 -24.94
CA LEU A 231 26.12 5.97 -23.74
C LEU A 231 26.99 4.71 -23.96
N LYS A 232 26.79 3.99 -25.07
CA LYS A 232 27.50 2.76 -25.45
C LYS A 232 27.52 1.71 -24.31
N PRO A 233 26.39 1.39 -23.67
CA PRO A 233 26.36 0.50 -22.52
C PRO A 233 26.95 -0.88 -22.87
N GLU A 234 27.65 -1.48 -21.91
CA GLU A 234 28.19 -2.83 -22.02
C GLU A 234 27.06 -3.86 -22.11
N VAL A 235 25.98 -3.60 -21.36
CA VAL A 235 24.71 -4.33 -21.44
C VAL A 235 23.57 -3.46 -20.90
N MET A 236 22.40 -3.57 -21.53
CA MET A 236 21.12 -3.11 -21.00
C MET A 236 20.27 -4.35 -20.68
N VAL A 237 19.78 -4.48 -19.45
CA VAL A 237 18.91 -5.57 -19.03
C VAL A 237 17.50 -5.04 -18.84
N ILE A 238 16.54 -5.75 -19.43
CA ILE A 238 15.11 -5.43 -19.37
C ILE A 238 14.39 -6.65 -18.80
N VAL A 239 13.67 -6.44 -17.70
CA VAL A 239 12.73 -7.39 -17.10
C VAL A 239 11.32 -6.84 -17.29
N GLU A 240 10.45 -7.59 -17.95
CA GLU A 240 9.08 -7.16 -18.31
C GLU A 240 8.06 -8.28 -18.14
N GLN A 241 6.77 -7.93 -18.04
CA GLN A 241 5.69 -8.91 -18.06
C GLN A 241 5.62 -9.61 -19.44
N GLU A 242 5.58 -10.94 -19.47
CA GLU A 242 5.37 -11.71 -20.70
C GLU A 242 3.87 -11.82 -20.98
N ALA A 243 3.27 -10.73 -21.45
CA ALA A 243 1.84 -10.62 -21.69
C ALA A 243 1.52 -9.74 -22.90
N ASP A 244 0.34 -9.92 -23.51
CA ASP A 244 -0.12 -9.10 -24.64
C ASP A 244 -1.37 -8.32 -24.23
N HIS A 245 -1.18 -7.21 -23.52
CA HIS A 245 -2.25 -6.35 -23.03
C HIS A 245 -2.39 -5.06 -23.85
N ASN A 246 -1.64 -4.91 -24.95
CA ASN A 246 -1.62 -3.70 -25.77
C ASN A 246 -2.52 -3.76 -27.01
N SER A 247 -3.50 -4.68 -27.04
CA SER A 247 -4.45 -4.78 -28.15
C SER A 247 -5.34 -3.53 -28.25
N PRO A 248 -5.60 -2.99 -29.46
CA PRO A 248 -6.52 -1.87 -29.63
C PRO A 248 -7.98 -2.26 -29.39
N ASP A 249 -8.31 -3.54 -29.55
CA ASP A 249 -9.65 -4.08 -29.30
C ASP A 249 -9.85 -4.34 -27.80
N LEU A 250 -10.91 -3.76 -27.21
CA LEU A 250 -11.18 -3.86 -25.78
C LEU A 250 -11.45 -5.29 -25.35
N VAL A 251 -12.24 -6.05 -26.13
CA VAL A 251 -12.66 -7.40 -25.78
C VAL A 251 -11.47 -8.36 -25.79
N ASP A 252 -10.61 -8.27 -26.81
CA ASP A 252 -9.35 -9.01 -26.90
C ASP A 252 -8.41 -8.67 -25.75
N ARG A 253 -8.25 -7.37 -25.45
CA ARG A 253 -7.45 -6.88 -24.33
C ARG A 253 -7.97 -7.38 -22.98
N LEU A 254 -9.29 -7.35 -22.78
CA LEU A 254 -9.96 -7.87 -21.59
C LEU A 254 -9.73 -9.37 -21.45
N ALA A 255 -9.94 -10.16 -22.50
CA ALA A 255 -9.77 -11.62 -22.46
C ALA A 255 -8.33 -12.03 -22.11
N LYS A 256 -7.34 -11.40 -22.75
CA LYS A 256 -5.91 -11.68 -22.52
C LYS A 256 -5.48 -11.29 -21.11
N SER A 257 -5.86 -10.09 -20.66
CA SER A 257 -5.52 -9.62 -19.32
C SER A 257 -6.25 -10.36 -18.23
N PHE A 258 -7.52 -10.74 -18.42
CA PHE A 258 -8.26 -11.55 -17.46
C PHE A 258 -7.53 -12.85 -17.18
N LYS A 259 -7.09 -13.56 -18.24
CA LYS A 259 -6.30 -14.78 -18.09
C LYS A 259 -5.03 -14.53 -17.28
N TYR A 260 -4.29 -13.47 -17.57
CA TYR A 260 -3.05 -13.12 -16.87
C TYR A 260 -3.29 -12.83 -15.38
N TYR A 261 -4.26 -11.97 -15.06
CA TYR A 261 -4.57 -11.60 -13.67
C TYR A 261 -5.26 -12.74 -12.90
N SER A 262 -6.03 -13.63 -13.54
CA SER A 262 -6.53 -14.84 -12.87
C SER A 262 -5.39 -15.64 -12.25
N VAL A 263 -4.30 -15.84 -12.98
CA VAL A 263 -3.16 -16.60 -12.43
C VAL A 263 -2.47 -15.84 -11.30
N LEU A 264 -2.36 -14.50 -11.36
CA LEU A 264 -1.82 -13.68 -10.25
C LEU A 264 -2.69 -13.76 -8.99
N PHE A 265 -4.02 -13.72 -9.14
CA PHE A 265 -4.94 -13.80 -8.01
C PHE A 265 -5.03 -15.21 -7.41
N ASP A 266 -4.92 -16.26 -8.24
CA ASP A 266 -4.74 -17.62 -7.74
C ASP A 266 -3.45 -17.70 -6.89
N SER A 267 -2.36 -17.06 -7.32
CA SER A 267 -1.13 -16.97 -6.52
C SER A 267 -1.33 -16.26 -5.18
N LEU A 268 -2.03 -15.12 -5.17
CA LEU A 268 -2.35 -14.41 -3.93
C LEU A 268 -3.16 -15.27 -2.95
N LYS A 269 -3.89 -16.29 -3.43
CA LYS A 269 -4.68 -17.18 -2.59
C LYS A 269 -3.90 -18.43 -2.16
N GLU A 270 -3.20 -19.09 -3.09
CA GLU A 270 -2.66 -20.43 -2.93
C GLU A 270 -1.19 -20.45 -2.46
N ASP A 271 -0.39 -19.46 -2.85
CA ASP A 271 1.07 -19.53 -2.71
C ASP A 271 1.53 -18.97 -1.36
N LYS A 272 2.52 -19.63 -0.73
CA LYS A 272 3.10 -19.21 0.56
C LYS A 272 4.34 -18.34 0.33
N PHE A 273 4.17 -17.02 0.44
CA PHE A 273 5.22 -16.02 0.28
C PHE A 273 6.08 -15.94 1.55
N GLU A 274 7.40 -15.80 1.40
CA GLU A 274 8.34 -15.71 2.53
C GLU A 274 8.42 -14.33 3.14
N MET A 275 8.36 -13.31 2.28
CA MET A 275 8.54 -11.92 2.64
C MET A 275 7.18 -11.30 3.00
N LEU A 276 6.45 -11.93 3.93
CA LEU A 276 5.27 -11.39 4.64
C LEU A 276 3.89 -11.67 4.00
N GLU A 277 3.05 -12.44 4.73
CA GLU A 277 1.61 -12.61 4.44
C GLU A 277 0.83 -11.27 4.45
N ASP A 278 1.44 -10.22 5.02
CA ASP A 278 0.89 -8.88 5.19
C ASP A 278 0.76 -8.08 3.88
N TYR A 279 1.61 -8.34 2.86
CA TYR A 279 1.62 -7.53 1.63
C TYR A 279 0.62 -7.99 0.57
N ARG A 280 -0.09 -9.10 0.79
CA ARG A 280 -1.10 -9.62 -0.15
C ARG A 280 -2.17 -8.56 -0.47
N ALA A 281 -2.62 -7.81 0.54
CA ALA A 281 -3.59 -6.73 0.36
C ALA A 281 -3.02 -5.59 -0.51
N LEU A 282 -1.74 -5.26 -0.34
CA LEU A 282 -1.05 -4.28 -1.16
C LEU A 282 -0.92 -4.75 -2.62
N TRP A 283 -0.48 -5.98 -2.85
CA TRP A 283 -0.38 -6.55 -4.21
C TRP A 283 -1.73 -6.65 -4.89
N GLU A 284 -2.77 -7.07 -4.17
CA GLU A 284 -4.16 -7.06 -4.65
C GLU A 284 -4.59 -5.66 -5.09
N ARG A 285 -4.29 -4.63 -4.29
CA ARG A 285 -4.57 -3.22 -4.64
C ARG A 285 -3.79 -2.77 -5.87
N ILE A 286 -2.50 -3.12 -5.96
CA ILE A 286 -1.67 -2.82 -7.14
C ILE A 286 -2.27 -3.50 -8.38
N PHE A 287 -2.66 -4.77 -8.31
CA PHE A 287 -3.24 -5.50 -9.43
C PHE A 287 -4.62 -4.95 -9.82
N ARG A 288 -5.49 -4.62 -8.86
CA ARG A 288 -6.76 -3.92 -9.10
C ARG A 288 -6.55 -2.65 -9.92
N ARG A 289 -5.56 -1.84 -9.56
CA ARG A 289 -5.22 -0.62 -10.31
C ARG A 289 -4.67 -0.91 -11.71
N LYS A 290 -3.79 -1.90 -11.84
CA LYS A 290 -3.26 -2.28 -13.16
C LYS A 290 -4.36 -2.80 -14.09
N ILE A 291 -5.29 -3.62 -13.58
CA ILE A 291 -6.50 -4.05 -14.33
C ILE A 291 -7.29 -2.83 -14.82
N SER A 292 -7.53 -1.86 -13.93
CA SER A 292 -8.19 -0.60 -14.30
C SER A 292 -7.45 0.14 -15.43
N LYS A 293 -6.11 0.24 -15.37
CA LYS A 293 -5.32 0.89 -16.45
C LYS A 293 -5.37 0.13 -17.78
N VAL A 294 -5.49 -1.20 -17.76
CA VAL A 294 -5.63 -2.00 -18.98
C VAL A 294 -7.03 -1.85 -19.60
N VAL A 295 -8.09 -1.89 -18.80
CA VAL A 295 -9.47 -1.99 -19.31
C VAL A 295 -10.18 -0.63 -19.37
N ALA A 296 -10.03 0.19 -18.33
CA ALA A 296 -10.79 1.43 -18.17
C ALA A 296 -10.25 2.59 -19.01
N ALA A 297 -8.94 2.67 -19.19
CA ALA A 297 -8.29 3.83 -19.79
C ALA A 297 -8.01 3.63 -21.29
N GLU A 298 -7.87 4.76 -22.01
CA GLU A 298 -7.47 4.81 -23.40
C GLU A 298 -6.35 5.83 -23.61
N GLY A 299 -5.72 5.81 -24.79
CA GLY A 299 -4.64 6.75 -25.12
C GLY A 299 -3.49 6.71 -24.09
N VAL A 300 -3.10 7.87 -23.58
CA VAL A 300 -2.03 8.04 -22.56
C VAL A 300 -2.44 7.50 -21.20
N GLY A 301 -3.75 7.45 -20.90
CA GLY A 301 -4.25 6.88 -19.65
C GLY A 301 -4.08 5.36 -19.57
N HIS A 302 -4.06 4.68 -20.73
CA HIS A 302 -3.74 3.26 -20.84
C HIS A 302 -2.21 3.09 -20.73
N ALA A 303 -1.72 3.04 -19.50
CA ALA A 303 -0.29 2.98 -19.19
C ALA A 303 0.26 1.53 -19.08
N GLU A 304 -0.56 0.56 -18.70
CA GLU A 304 -0.16 -0.85 -18.46
C GLU A 304 -0.19 -1.68 -19.75
N ARG A 305 0.53 -1.22 -20.77
CA ARG A 305 0.56 -1.79 -22.13
C ARG A 305 1.61 -2.89 -22.25
N HIS A 306 1.40 -4.04 -21.61
CA HIS A 306 2.38 -5.13 -21.71
C HIS A 306 2.44 -5.70 -23.14
N GLU A 307 3.66 -6.05 -23.55
CA GLU A 307 3.95 -6.72 -24.80
C GLU A 307 4.84 -7.94 -24.56
N THR A 308 4.66 -8.96 -25.39
CA THR A 308 5.51 -10.16 -25.36
C THR A 308 6.95 -9.81 -25.73
N TRP A 309 7.90 -10.64 -25.34
CA TRP A 309 9.29 -10.49 -25.77
C TRP A 309 9.46 -10.36 -27.29
N ALA A 310 8.63 -11.06 -28.08
CA ALA A 310 8.74 -11.01 -29.54
C ALA A 310 8.47 -9.59 -30.05
N GLN A 311 7.45 -8.93 -29.50
CA GLN A 311 7.13 -7.53 -29.79
C GLN A 311 8.22 -6.59 -29.27
N TRP A 312 8.73 -6.80 -28.05
CA TRP A 312 9.86 -6.02 -27.53
C TRP A 312 11.12 -6.11 -28.40
N ARG A 313 11.43 -7.31 -28.90
CA ARG A 313 12.54 -7.52 -29.84
C ARG A 313 12.33 -6.72 -31.13
N ASP A 314 11.12 -6.74 -31.66
CA ASP A 314 10.80 -6.04 -32.91
C ASP A 314 10.84 -4.50 -32.73
N ARG A 315 10.75 -4.00 -31.49
CA ARG A 315 10.96 -2.58 -31.14
C ARG A 315 12.43 -2.21 -30.91
N LEU A 316 13.16 -3.04 -30.18
CA LEU A 316 14.54 -2.75 -29.78
C LEU A 316 15.53 -2.94 -30.93
N PHE A 317 15.27 -3.89 -31.84
CA PHE A 317 16.16 -4.17 -32.95
C PHE A 317 16.31 -2.96 -33.92
N PRO A 318 15.23 -2.32 -34.41
CA PRO A 318 15.35 -1.09 -35.21
C PRO A 318 15.93 0.10 -34.43
N ALA A 319 15.81 0.10 -33.10
CA ALA A 319 16.43 1.11 -32.23
C ALA A 319 17.95 0.89 -32.03
N GLY A 320 18.53 -0.11 -32.71
CA GLY A 320 19.96 -0.40 -32.69
C GLY A 320 20.42 -1.25 -31.51
N PHE A 321 19.52 -2.00 -30.87
CA PHE A 321 19.85 -2.93 -29.79
C PHE A 321 19.67 -4.38 -30.22
N HIS A 322 20.72 -5.18 -30.01
CA HIS A 322 20.74 -6.59 -30.35
C HIS A 322 20.65 -7.45 -29.09
N PRO A 323 19.85 -8.54 -29.12
CA PRO A 323 19.70 -9.42 -27.97
C PRO A 323 21.03 -10.12 -27.65
N ALA A 324 21.44 -10.07 -26.40
CA ALA A 324 22.55 -10.80 -25.83
C ALA A 324 22.03 -11.98 -25.00
N ARG A 325 22.82 -13.06 -24.93
CA ARG A 325 22.47 -14.24 -24.12
C ARG A 325 22.69 -13.93 -22.64
N ILE A 326 21.67 -14.15 -21.82
CA ILE A 326 21.84 -14.27 -20.38
C ILE A 326 22.22 -15.72 -20.09
N VAL A 327 23.42 -15.94 -19.56
CA VAL A 327 23.86 -17.28 -19.17
C VAL A 327 23.24 -17.60 -17.82
N PHE A 328 22.10 -18.28 -17.86
CA PHE A 328 21.41 -18.77 -16.67
C PHE A 328 21.66 -20.28 -16.58
N ARG A 329 22.30 -20.74 -15.50
CA ARG A 329 22.52 -22.16 -15.25
C ARG A 329 21.34 -22.67 -14.44
N GLU A 330 20.61 -23.64 -15.01
CA GLU A 330 19.57 -24.47 -14.37
C GLU A 330 18.15 -23.88 -14.29
N THR A 331 17.17 -24.78 -14.30
CA THR A 331 15.80 -24.47 -13.86
C THR A 331 15.86 -24.25 -12.36
N MET A 332 15.81 -23.00 -11.92
CA MET A 332 15.81 -22.69 -10.49
C MET A 332 14.37 -22.77 -9.97
N ALA A 333 14.15 -23.61 -8.97
CA ALA A 333 12.93 -23.54 -8.17
C ALA A 333 12.94 -22.21 -7.42
N PHE A 334 11.83 -21.48 -7.48
CA PHE A 334 11.70 -20.16 -6.87
C PHE A 334 12.08 -20.19 -5.38
N ASN A 335 11.48 -21.15 -4.67
CA ASN A 335 11.76 -21.47 -3.26
C ASN A 335 11.05 -22.80 -2.90
N TYR A 336 11.40 -23.46 -1.79
CA TYR A 336 10.73 -24.67 -1.27
C TYR A 336 9.26 -24.46 -0.87
N LYS A 337 8.82 -23.19 -0.71
CA LYS A 337 7.44 -22.82 -0.32
C LYS A 337 6.52 -22.44 -1.49
N THR A 338 7.06 -22.06 -2.64
CA THR A 338 6.31 -21.65 -3.85
C THR A 338 6.64 -22.55 -5.04
N ASN A 339 6.48 -23.87 -4.84
CA ASN A 339 6.85 -24.92 -5.80
C ASN A 339 6.14 -24.83 -7.18
N GLN A 340 5.17 -23.94 -7.33
CA GLN A 340 4.51 -23.69 -8.61
C GLN A 340 5.31 -22.75 -9.52
N TYR A 341 6.23 -21.94 -8.98
CA TYR A 341 7.06 -21.03 -9.77
C TYR A 341 8.39 -21.65 -10.16
N ARG A 342 8.80 -21.40 -11.40
CA ARG A 342 10.11 -21.81 -11.92
C ARG A 342 10.61 -20.82 -12.95
N ILE A 343 11.93 -20.68 -13.01
CA ILE A 343 12.59 -20.01 -14.12
C ILE A 343 12.99 -21.05 -15.14
N GLU A 344 12.53 -20.91 -16.38
CA GLU A 344 12.93 -21.73 -17.51
C GLU A 344 13.81 -20.95 -18.48
N GLU A 345 14.77 -21.61 -19.14
CA GLU A 345 15.42 -21.04 -20.33
C GLU A 345 14.56 -21.34 -21.56
N LYS A 346 13.95 -20.30 -22.16
CA LYS A 346 13.22 -20.41 -23.43
C LYS A 346 13.85 -19.48 -24.45
N ASN A 347 14.24 -19.99 -25.62
CA ASN A 347 14.90 -19.18 -26.67
C ASN A 347 16.14 -18.41 -26.15
N ARG A 348 16.97 -19.05 -25.30
CA ARG A 348 18.20 -18.48 -24.71
C ARG A 348 18.00 -17.28 -23.78
N ARG A 349 16.84 -17.21 -23.13
CA ARG A 349 16.53 -16.19 -22.12
C ARG A 349 15.77 -16.79 -20.93
N PRO A 350 15.91 -16.24 -19.72
CA PRO A 350 15.11 -16.61 -18.57
C PRO A 350 13.65 -16.20 -18.74
N LEU A 351 12.74 -17.10 -18.38
CA LEU A 351 11.30 -16.90 -18.37
C LEU A 351 10.75 -17.38 -17.03
N LEU A 352 10.16 -16.47 -16.25
CA LEU A 352 9.40 -16.83 -15.07
C LEU A 352 8.08 -17.46 -15.50
N CYS A 353 7.82 -18.67 -15.02
CA CYS A 353 6.57 -19.37 -15.21
C CYS A 353 5.94 -19.72 -13.86
N ARG A 354 4.61 -19.62 -13.75
CA ARG A 354 3.85 -20.36 -12.74
C ARG A 354 3.18 -21.53 -13.43
N LEU A 355 3.50 -22.74 -12.98
CA LEU A 355 3.19 -23.97 -13.71
C LEU A 355 3.67 -23.80 -15.16
N HIS A 356 2.80 -23.94 -16.16
CA HIS A 356 3.16 -23.76 -17.58
C HIS A 356 2.82 -22.37 -18.14
N TYR A 357 2.30 -21.46 -17.31
CA TYR A 357 1.91 -20.13 -17.75
C TYR A 357 3.10 -19.15 -17.64
N PRO A 358 3.47 -18.44 -18.71
CA PRO A 358 4.54 -17.44 -18.66
C PRO A 358 4.06 -16.16 -17.96
N PHE A 359 4.90 -15.62 -17.07
CA PHE A 359 4.60 -14.43 -16.28
C PHE A 359 5.48 -13.25 -16.65
N ALA A 360 6.79 -13.45 -16.63
CA ALA A 360 7.78 -12.40 -16.84
C ALA A 360 8.97 -12.93 -17.61
N VAL A 361 9.62 -12.05 -18.35
CA VAL A 361 10.78 -12.35 -19.18
C VAL A 361 11.92 -11.40 -18.81
N SER A 362 13.13 -11.94 -18.76
CA SER A 362 14.35 -11.16 -18.60
C SER A 362 15.17 -11.26 -19.88
N SER A 363 15.72 -10.13 -20.34
CA SER A 363 16.45 -10.05 -21.60
C SER A 363 17.60 -9.05 -21.51
N ALA A 364 18.74 -9.42 -22.09
CA ALA A 364 19.92 -8.56 -22.18
C ALA A 364 20.09 -8.04 -23.61
N TRP A 365 20.57 -6.81 -23.74
CA TRP A 365 20.68 -6.09 -25.00
C TRP A 365 22.01 -5.35 -25.09
N LYS A 366 22.61 -5.35 -26.29
CA LYS A 366 23.84 -4.60 -26.57
C LYS A 366 23.62 -3.63 -27.72
N PRO A 367 24.20 -2.41 -27.66
CA PRO A 367 24.10 -1.44 -28.75
C PRO A 367 24.87 -1.95 -29.98
N ASP A 368 24.31 -1.73 -31.17
CA ASP A 368 25.00 -1.92 -32.43
C ASP A 368 26.01 -0.79 -32.65
N VAL A 369 27.29 -1.11 -32.50
CA VAL A 369 28.40 -0.16 -32.65
C VAL A 369 28.82 -0.02 -34.12
N THR A 370 28.18 -0.74 -35.06
CA THR A 370 28.57 -0.74 -36.49
C THR A 370 27.80 0.24 -37.38
N GLN A 371 26.74 0.87 -36.89
CA GLN A 371 26.04 1.96 -37.57
C GLN A 371 26.36 3.29 -36.90
N ASP A 372 27.43 3.93 -37.38
CA ASP A 372 27.71 5.34 -37.17
C ASP A 372 26.92 6.16 -38.22
N GLU A 373 26.37 7.30 -37.78
CA GLU A 373 25.74 8.38 -38.57
C GLU A 373 24.34 8.13 -39.17
N SER A 374 23.30 8.81 -38.61
CA SER A 374 22.23 9.53 -39.36
C SER A 374 20.87 9.72 -38.65
N LEU A 375 20.79 9.83 -37.32
CA LEU A 375 19.57 10.32 -36.67
C LEU A 375 19.87 11.49 -35.74
N SER A 376 20.21 12.65 -36.33
CA SER A 376 20.05 13.93 -35.63
C SER A 376 18.57 14.30 -35.65
N MET A 377 17.85 14.05 -34.56
CA MET A 377 16.52 14.62 -34.38
C MET A 377 16.67 16.07 -33.93
N ASP A 378 16.07 17.01 -34.65
CA ASP A 378 16.13 18.43 -34.31
C ASP A 378 15.46 18.68 -32.95
N ILE A 379 16.27 19.11 -31.98
CA ILE A 379 15.89 19.38 -30.57
C ILE A 379 14.74 20.41 -30.48
N CYS A 380 14.54 21.23 -31.52
CA CYS A 380 13.50 22.26 -31.56
C CYS A 380 12.06 21.71 -31.56
N ASP A 381 11.80 20.50 -32.08
CA ASP A 381 10.45 19.91 -32.08
C ASP A 381 10.09 19.24 -30.75
N LEU A 382 11.10 18.83 -29.97
CA LEU A 382 10.92 18.11 -28.71
C LEU A 382 10.24 18.97 -27.63
N GLY A 383 10.56 20.26 -27.56
CA GLY A 383 9.90 21.20 -26.65
C GLY A 383 8.40 21.36 -26.96
N SER A 384 8.01 21.27 -28.23
CA SER A 384 6.60 21.29 -28.63
C SER A 384 5.88 19.98 -28.33
N MET A 385 6.57 18.84 -28.43
CA MET A 385 6.02 17.53 -28.13
C MET A 385 5.82 17.36 -26.63
N LEU A 386 6.85 17.61 -25.81
CA LEU A 386 6.77 17.55 -24.35
C LEU A 386 5.75 18.57 -23.80
N GLY A 387 5.68 19.77 -24.39
CA GLY A 387 4.69 20.79 -24.02
C GLY A 387 3.22 20.39 -24.28
N ARG A 388 2.94 19.44 -25.17
CA ARG A 388 1.58 18.91 -25.41
C ARG A 388 1.17 17.79 -24.43
N PHE A 389 2.12 17.22 -23.68
CA PHE A 389 1.87 16.15 -22.70
C PHE A 389 1.74 16.66 -21.26
N ASN A 390 1.96 17.96 -21.01
CA ASN A 390 1.67 18.57 -19.72
C ASN A 390 0.15 18.69 -19.53
N ILE A 391 -0.46 17.66 -18.94
CA ILE A 391 -1.77 17.79 -18.30
C ILE A 391 -1.51 18.51 -16.97
N ALA A 392 -1.70 19.84 -17.00
CA ALA A 392 -1.79 20.78 -15.88
C ALA A 392 -0.73 20.66 -14.76
N GLN A 393 0.35 21.44 -14.85
CA GLN A 393 0.65 22.54 -13.91
C GLN A 393 1.92 23.30 -14.34
N ASP A 394 2.01 24.55 -13.89
CA ASP A 394 2.82 25.64 -14.40
C ASP A 394 4.34 25.38 -14.42
N ALA A 395 4.93 25.60 -15.59
CA ALA A 395 6.37 25.64 -15.76
C ALA A 395 6.91 27.06 -15.49
N SER A 396 7.36 27.32 -14.25
CA SER A 396 8.36 28.35 -13.99
C SER A 396 9.68 27.71 -13.57
N ARG A 397 10.64 27.81 -14.50
CA ARG A 397 12.11 27.67 -14.39
C ARG A 397 12.69 27.52 -12.97
N GLU A 398 13.51 26.48 -12.77
CA GLU A 398 14.94 26.62 -12.46
C GLU A 398 15.70 25.30 -12.67
N SER A 399 16.83 25.38 -13.36
CA SER A 399 17.78 24.28 -13.56
C SER A 399 18.60 24.09 -12.28
N GLY A 400 18.20 23.17 -11.40
CA GLY A 400 18.90 22.86 -10.16
C GLY A 400 19.80 21.62 -10.27
N LYS A 401 21.11 21.81 -10.39
CA LYS A 401 22.08 20.84 -9.86
C LYS A 401 22.02 20.95 -8.34
N ALA A 402 21.61 19.89 -7.64
CA ALA A 402 21.43 19.94 -6.19
C ALA A 402 22.77 19.97 -5.45
N SER A 403 23.17 21.17 -5.02
CA SER A 403 23.95 21.38 -3.80
C SER A 403 23.03 21.96 -2.72
N SER A 404 22.86 21.22 -1.62
CA SER A 404 22.36 21.63 -0.29
C SER A 404 21.43 22.86 -0.21
N SER A 405 20.12 22.64 -0.10
CA SER A 405 19.15 23.27 0.83
C SER A 405 17.75 23.04 0.28
N VAL A 406 16.91 22.29 1.01
CA VAL A 406 15.52 22.04 0.63
C VAL A 406 14.67 23.12 1.26
N SER A 407 14.17 24.06 0.45
CA SER A 407 13.03 24.89 0.81
C SER A 407 11.75 24.18 0.36
N HIS A 408 10.85 23.96 1.31
CA HIS A 408 9.47 23.60 1.05
C HIS A 408 8.76 24.80 0.43
N GLU A 409 8.30 24.66 -0.82
CA GLU A 409 7.28 25.53 -1.39
C GLU A 409 6.07 24.69 -1.78
N ASP A 410 4.90 25.27 -1.51
CA ASP A 410 3.60 24.65 -1.33
C ASP A 410 2.87 24.33 -2.65
N ASP A 411 2.42 23.08 -2.80
CA ASP A 411 1.51 22.62 -3.87
C ASP A 411 0.06 23.01 -3.51
N ALA A 412 -0.29 24.29 -3.65
CA ALA A 412 -1.60 24.84 -3.27
C ALA A 412 -2.75 24.58 -4.28
N ASP A 413 -2.57 23.68 -5.26
CA ASP A 413 -3.53 23.49 -6.36
C ASP A 413 -3.88 22.00 -6.62
N ASP A 414 -3.54 21.13 -5.67
CA ASP A 414 -3.54 19.66 -5.78
C ASP A 414 -4.84 18.98 -5.26
N ASP A 415 -5.95 19.67 -5.46
CA ASP A 415 -7.00 19.73 -4.45
C ASP A 415 -8.26 18.87 -4.78
N ILE A 416 -8.25 18.18 -5.92
CA ILE A 416 -9.36 17.34 -6.43
C ILE A 416 -8.83 15.94 -6.76
N ILE A 417 -9.44 14.89 -6.21
CA ILE A 417 -8.96 13.49 -6.27
C ILE A 417 -9.28 12.82 -7.62
N MET A 418 -10.35 13.24 -8.30
CA MET A 418 -10.84 12.62 -9.53
C MET A 418 -10.79 13.58 -10.72
N MET A 419 -10.45 13.08 -11.91
CA MET A 419 -10.74 13.82 -13.15
C MET A 419 -12.26 13.90 -13.34
N LYS A 420 -12.78 14.99 -13.94
CA LYS A 420 -14.22 15.14 -14.19
C LYS A 420 -14.73 13.98 -15.07
N GLY A 421 -15.40 13.01 -14.43
CA GLY A 421 -16.10 11.92 -15.11
C GLY A 421 -17.46 12.36 -15.64
N ASN A 422 -18.10 11.49 -16.42
CA ASN A 422 -19.46 11.71 -16.94
C ASN A 422 -20.51 11.50 -15.84
N ILE A 423 -21.65 12.17 -16.01
CA ILE A 423 -22.85 12.01 -15.15
C ILE A 423 -23.33 10.56 -15.22
N TRP A 424 -23.61 9.92 -14.07
CA TRP A 424 -24.07 8.53 -14.02
C TRP A 424 -25.49 8.39 -14.61
N SER A 425 -25.79 7.23 -15.19
CA SER A 425 -27.10 6.94 -15.75
C SER A 425 -28.13 6.67 -14.64
N THR A 426 -29.26 7.38 -14.60
CA THR A 426 -30.33 7.10 -13.63
C THR A 426 -31.05 5.77 -13.86
N GLU A 427 -30.81 5.10 -15.00
CA GLU A 427 -31.49 3.86 -15.39
C GLU A 427 -30.67 2.59 -15.11
N CYS A 428 -29.42 2.69 -14.65
CA CYS A 428 -28.48 1.56 -14.54
C CYS A 428 -28.05 1.32 -13.08
N PHE A 429 -28.91 0.67 -12.29
CA PHE A 429 -28.72 0.54 -10.84
C PHE A 429 -27.47 -0.28 -10.48
N SER A 430 -27.28 -1.46 -11.11
CA SER A 430 -26.15 -2.35 -10.79
C SER A 430 -24.81 -1.74 -11.19
N ILE A 431 -24.75 -1.08 -12.36
CA ILE A 431 -23.57 -0.33 -12.80
C ILE A 431 -23.26 0.83 -11.85
N ASN A 432 -24.29 1.59 -11.42
CA ASN A 432 -24.10 2.72 -10.51
C ASN A 432 -23.59 2.30 -9.13
N GLN A 433 -24.01 1.14 -8.61
CA GLN A 433 -23.49 0.63 -7.34
C GLN A 433 -21.98 0.33 -7.41
N VAL A 434 -21.53 -0.22 -8.54
CA VAL A 434 -20.10 -0.46 -8.79
C VAL A 434 -19.35 0.86 -8.96
N ALA A 435 -19.93 1.84 -9.66
CA ALA A 435 -19.37 3.19 -9.82
C ALA A 435 -19.18 3.89 -8.47
N ALA A 436 -20.23 3.87 -7.65
CA ALA A 436 -20.23 4.38 -6.29
C ALA A 436 -19.14 3.74 -5.43
N SER A 437 -19.02 2.41 -5.48
CA SER A 437 -18.01 1.69 -4.71
C SER A 437 -16.59 2.06 -5.12
N ALA A 438 -16.35 2.21 -6.43
CA ALA A 438 -15.05 2.61 -6.97
C ALA A 438 -14.67 4.04 -6.57
N GLU A 439 -15.61 4.99 -6.65
CA GLU A 439 -15.37 6.38 -6.29
C GLU A 439 -15.16 6.55 -4.78
N ILE A 440 -15.96 5.87 -3.95
CA ILE A 440 -15.75 5.85 -2.50
C ILE A 440 -14.38 5.29 -2.16
N PHE A 441 -13.97 4.18 -2.77
CA PHE A 441 -12.64 3.60 -2.53
C PHE A 441 -11.52 4.61 -2.81
N ASP A 442 -11.57 5.31 -3.95
CA ASP A 442 -10.56 6.30 -4.33
C ASP A 442 -10.53 7.49 -3.34
N ILE A 443 -11.69 7.91 -2.83
CA ILE A 443 -11.81 8.93 -1.78
C ILE A 443 -11.18 8.43 -0.46
N LEU A 444 -11.56 7.24 0.00
CA LEU A 444 -11.05 6.68 1.25
C LEU A 444 -9.54 6.49 1.22
N GLU A 445 -9.01 5.96 0.11
CA GLU A 445 -7.57 5.80 -0.07
C GLU A 445 -6.83 7.14 0.08
N TYR A 446 -7.31 8.20 -0.55
CA TYR A 446 -6.72 9.52 -0.42
C TYR A 446 -6.82 10.06 1.02
N VAL A 447 -8.02 10.03 1.61
CA VAL A 447 -8.28 10.56 2.96
C VAL A 447 -7.41 9.83 3.98
N CYS A 448 -7.35 8.50 3.93
CA CYS A 448 -6.55 7.70 4.86
C CYS A 448 -5.05 7.96 4.69
N HIS A 449 -4.56 8.12 3.46
CA HIS A 449 -3.15 8.42 3.24
C HIS A 449 -2.73 9.82 3.70
N VAL A 450 -3.54 10.83 3.39
CA VAL A 450 -3.22 12.22 3.73
C VAL A 450 -3.24 12.44 5.24
N ASN A 451 -4.15 11.77 5.92
CA ASN A 451 -4.42 11.96 7.34
C ASN A 451 -3.84 10.84 8.22
N HIS A 452 -3.04 9.93 7.64
CA HIS A 452 -2.46 8.76 8.33
C HIS A 452 -3.48 7.90 9.08
N LEU A 453 -4.72 7.82 8.58
CA LEU A 453 -5.75 6.97 9.20
C LEU A 453 -5.40 5.50 8.96
N PRO A 454 -5.51 4.62 9.98
CA PRO A 454 -5.23 3.20 9.82
C PRO A 454 -6.18 2.49 8.85
N MET A 455 -7.46 2.90 8.83
CA MET A 455 -8.50 2.25 8.01
C MET A 455 -9.73 3.16 7.84
N ALA A 456 -10.50 2.89 6.79
CA ALA A 456 -11.89 3.31 6.67
C ALA A 456 -12.78 2.18 6.10
N LEU A 457 -13.99 2.05 6.65
CA LEU A 457 -15.02 1.12 6.23
C LEU A 457 -16.14 1.84 5.48
N THR A 458 -16.80 1.14 4.57
CA THR A 458 -18.00 1.63 3.89
C THR A 458 -19.16 0.69 4.15
N TRP A 459 -20.25 1.24 4.67
CA TRP A 459 -21.51 0.55 4.86
C TRP A 459 -22.54 1.02 3.83
N ILE A 460 -23.42 0.12 3.38
CA ILE A 460 -24.54 0.42 2.50
C ILE A 460 -25.86 0.04 3.18
N SER A 461 -26.87 0.89 3.11
CA SER A 461 -28.22 0.59 3.60
C SER A 461 -29.05 -0.18 2.57
N ASP A 462 -29.70 -1.27 3.00
CA ASP A 462 -30.72 -1.95 2.19
C ASP A 462 -32.05 -1.18 2.32
N ARG A 463 -32.37 -0.31 1.35
CA ARG A 463 -33.71 0.27 1.23
C ARG A 463 -34.48 -0.51 0.19
N ARG A 464 -35.43 -1.35 0.62
CA ARG A 464 -36.41 -1.93 -0.29
C ARG A 464 -37.45 -0.85 -0.61
N GLU A 465 -37.76 -0.66 -1.89
CA GLU A 465 -38.73 0.36 -2.35
C GLU A 465 -40.12 0.22 -1.69
N ASP A 466 -40.45 -0.98 -1.16
CA ASP A 466 -41.72 -1.28 -0.50
C ASP A 466 -41.77 -1.01 1.02
N ASP A 467 -40.67 -0.61 1.68
CA ASP A 467 -40.55 -0.59 3.15
C ASP A 467 -41.00 0.70 3.85
N THR A 468 -41.66 1.63 3.15
CA THR A 468 -42.13 2.89 3.78
C THR A 468 -43.23 2.71 4.84
N ASN A 469 -43.73 1.47 5.06
CA ASN A 469 -44.82 1.17 5.99
C ASN A 469 -44.55 0.04 7.01
N SER A 470 -43.35 -0.55 7.08
CA SER A 470 -43.14 -1.76 7.90
C SER A 470 -42.63 -1.49 9.34
N GLY A 471 -42.08 -0.31 9.64
CA GLY A 471 -41.47 -0.04 10.95
C GLY A 471 -40.22 -0.90 11.23
N GLU A 472 -39.74 -1.64 10.22
CA GLU A 472 -38.48 -2.38 10.29
C GLU A 472 -37.30 -1.42 10.19
N LYS A 473 -36.29 -1.62 11.05
CA LYS A 473 -35.04 -0.85 11.02
C LYS A 473 -34.23 -1.19 9.79
N PHE A 474 -33.59 -0.20 9.17
CA PHE A 474 -32.68 -0.45 8.05
C PHE A 474 -31.50 -1.32 8.49
N ARG A 475 -31.07 -2.24 7.62
CA ARG A 475 -29.83 -3.02 7.81
C ARG A 475 -28.70 -2.42 7.00
N LEU A 476 -27.52 -2.39 7.61
CA LEU A 476 -26.27 -1.89 7.06
C LEU A 476 -25.31 -3.06 6.83
N HIS A 477 -24.77 -3.13 5.61
CA HIS A 477 -23.82 -4.15 5.19
C HIS A 477 -22.50 -3.51 4.76
N ILE A 478 -21.38 -4.16 5.03
CA ILE A 478 -20.08 -3.69 4.54
C ILE A 478 -19.96 -3.90 3.04
N VAL A 479 -19.52 -2.86 2.34
CA VAL A 479 -19.11 -2.91 0.94
C VAL A 479 -17.59 -3.03 0.88
N ASP A 480 -17.10 -4.26 0.97
CA ASP A 480 -15.67 -4.62 0.95
C ASP A 480 -14.86 -3.94 -0.18
N THR A 481 -15.42 -3.77 -1.38
CA THR A 481 -14.76 -3.06 -2.51
C THR A 481 -14.55 -1.57 -2.30
N ALA A 482 -15.32 -1.00 -1.39
CA ALA A 482 -15.32 0.41 -1.04
C ALA A 482 -14.71 0.65 0.34
N CYS A 483 -14.07 -0.34 0.97
CA CYS A 483 -13.29 -0.17 2.19
C CYS A 483 -11.81 0.01 1.89
N PHE A 484 -11.07 0.65 2.79
CA PHE A 484 -9.64 0.89 2.64
C PHE A 484 -8.87 0.58 3.94
N VAL A 485 -7.88 -0.29 3.85
CA VAL A 485 -6.95 -0.61 4.94
C VAL A 485 -5.59 -0.01 4.59
N ASN A 486 -5.14 0.95 5.41
CA ASN A 486 -3.84 1.62 5.27
C ASN A 486 -2.76 0.94 6.12
N ASP A 487 -3.14 0.54 7.34
CA ASP A 487 -2.30 -0.21 8.27
C ASP A 487 -2.56 -1.72 8.10
N LEU A 488 -1.54 -2.46 7.69
CA LEU A 488 -1.62 -3.92 7.50
C LEU A 488 -1.91 -4.65 8.81
N GLY A 489 -1.51 -4.10 9.96
CA GLY A 489 -1.84 -4.65 11.28
C GLY A 489 -3.35 -4.60 11.61
N MET A 490 -4.15 -3.88 10.83
CA MET A 490 -5.60 -3.80 11.01
C MET A 490 -6.38 -4.75 10.10
N LYS A 491 -5.68 -5.60 9.33
CA LYS A 491 -6.31 -6.51 8.36
C LYS A 491 -7.27 -7.50 9.03
N ASP A 492 -6.86 -8.10 10.15
CA ASP A 492 -7.68 -9.09 10.86
C ASP A 492 -8.93 -8.44 11.48
N PHE A 493 -8.82 -7.19 11.96
CA PHE A 493 -9.98 -6.39 12.38
C PHE A 493 -10.93 -6.13 11.20
N PHE A 494 -10.39 -5.76 10.03
CA PHE A 494 -11.19 -5.59 8.82
C PHE A 494 -11.93 -6.88 8.42
N GLU A 495 -11.24 -8.02 8.44
CA GLU A 495 -11.83 -9.33 8.15
C GLU A 495 -12.95 -9.67 9.15
N ALA A 496 -12.74 -9.42 10.45
CA ALA A 496 -13.76 -9.59 11.48
C ALA A 496 -14.99 -8.69 11.26
N CYS A 497 -14.80 -7.45 10.81
CA CYS A 497 -15.90 -6.56 10.45
C CYS A 497 -16.70 -7.09 9.25
N VAL A 498 -16.02 -7.59 8.21
CA VAL A 498 -16.65 -8.13 7.00
C VAL A 498 -17.40 -9.44 7.26
N GLU A 499 -16.86 -10.30 8.11
CA GLU A 499 -17.50 -11.57 8.52
C GLU A 499 -18.59 -11.39 9.58
N GLY A 500 -18.62 -10.22 10.24
CA GLY A 500 -19.58 -9.87 11.27
C GLY A 500 -21.03 -9.79 10.77
N SER A 501 -21.95 -9.77 11.74
CA SER A 501 -23.37 -9.58 11.45
C SER A 501 -23.64 -8.17 10.91
N PRO A 502 -24.61 -8.00 9.99
CA PRO A 502 -25.07 -6.67 9.56
C PRO A 502 -25.49 -5.82 10.76
N LEU A 503 -25.27 -4.50 10.66
CA LEU A 503 -25.72 -3.57 11.70
C LEU A 503 -27.17 -3.16 11.44
N GLU A 504 -27.94 -2.96 12.50
CA GLU A 504 -29.24 -2.30 12.39
C GLU A 504 -29.12 -0.78 12.53
N GLU A 505 -30.11 -0.06 12.03
CA GLU A 505 -30.25 1.37 12.25
C GLU A 505 -30.21 1.72 13.75
N GLY A 506 -29.37 2.70 14.11
CA GLY A 506 -29.08 3.08 15.49
C GLY A 506 -28.04 2.21 16.20
N GLN A 507 -27.57 1.11 15.59
CA GLN A 507 -26.52 0.26 16.13
C GLN A 507 -25.13 0.66 15.62
N GLY A 508 -24.17 0.72 16.54
CA GLY A 508 -22.80 1.11 16.28
C GLY A 508 -22.65 2.55 15.82
N VAL A 509 -21.43 2.94 15.47
CA VAL A 509 -21.15 4.31 15.00
C VAL A 509 -21.82 4.53 13.63
N ALA A 510 -21.74 3.55 12.73
CA ALA A 510 -22.36 3.63 11.41
C ALA A 510 -23.89 3.69 11.44
N GLY A 511 -24.57 2.85 12.23
CA GLY A 511 -26.03 2.87 12.34
C GLY A 511 -26.57 4.13 13.01
N LYS A 512 -25.84 4.70 13.97
CA LYS A 512 -26.16 6.02 14.54
C LYS A 512 -26.00 7.13 13.50
N ALA A 513 -24.92 7.12 12.70
CA ALA A 513 -24.72 8.08 11.63
C ALA A 513 -25.75 8.00 10.49
N LEU A 514 -26.39 6.84 10.27
CA LEU A 514 -27.51 6.74 9.34
C LEU A 514 -28.68 7.66 9.75
N GLN A 515 -28.92 7.82 11.06
CA GLN A 515 -29.96 8.66 11.63
C GLN A 515 -29.52 10.12 11.78
N SER A 516 -28.38 10.33 12.42
CA SER A 516 -27.85 11.65 12.79
C SER A 516 -27.04 12.31 11.69
N LYS A 517 -26.93 11.68 10.51
CA LYS A 517 -26.11 12.10 9.37
C LYS A 517 -24.59 12.02 9.60
N MET A 518 -24.12 12.16 10.82
CA MET A 518 -22.73 12.04 11.24
C MET A 518 -22.66 11.63 12.71
N GLN A 519 -21.71 10.77 13.06
CA GLN A 519 -21.46 10.33 14.44
C GLN A 519 -19.97 10.29 14.71
N PHE A 520 -19.51 10.98 15.74
CA PHE A 520 -18.12 10.92 16.21
C PHE A 520 -18.08 10.34 17.63
N VAL A 521 -17.17 9.39 17.85
CA VAL A 521 -16.91 8.78 19.15
C VAL A 521 -15.43 9.04 19.50
N PRO A 522 -15.14 9.88 20.51
CA PRO A 522 -13.77 10.23 20.89
C PRO A 522 -13.06 9.13 21.69
N ASP A 523 -13.83 8.29 22.39
CA ASP A 523 -13.36 7.09 23.07
C ASP A 523 -14.33 5.91 22.86
N VAL A 524 -13.87 4.85 22.19
CA VAL A 524 -14.62 3.62 21.94
C VAL A 524 -14.89 2.87 23.26
N ALA A 525 -14.12 3.12 24.31
CA ALA A 525 -14.40 2.60 25.65
C ALA A 525 -15.74 3.09 26.22
N ASP A 526 -16.27 4.21 25.73
CA ASP A 526 -17.57 4.75 26.14
C ASP A 526 -18.75 4.01 25.50
N LEU A 527 -18.49 3.08 24.56
CA LEU A 527 -19.52 2.29 23.90
C LEU A 527 -19.82 1.00 24.68
N ASP A 528 -21.11 0.63 24.73
CA ASP A 528 -21.54 -0.68 25.22
C ASP A 528 -21.34 -1.74 24.13
N ALA A 529 -20.98 -2.97 24.51
CA ALA A 529 -20.88 -4.12 23.60
C ALA A 529 -22.21 -4.45 22.92
N ILE A 530 -23.34 -4.13 23.56
CA ILE A 530 -24.68 -4.26 22.99
C ILE A 530 -24.86 -3.26 21.83
N ASP A 531 -24.32 -2.06 22.00
CA ASP A 531 -24.44 -0.95 21.05
C ASP A 531 -23.41 -1.03 19.93
N TYR A 532 -22.23 -1.61 20.15
CA TYR A 532 -21.17 -1.73 19.15
C TYR A 532 -20.69 -3.18 19.03
N PRO A 533 -21.19 -3.95 18.04
CA PRO A 533 -20.88 -5.38 17.89
C PRO A 533 -19.41 -5.72 17.74
N PHE A 534 -18.60 -4.75 17.28
CA PHE A 534 -17.17 -4.90 17.08
C PHE A 534 -16.33 -4.42 18.26
N LEU A 535 -16.94 -4.07 19.40
CA LEU A 535 -16.25 -3.46 20.54
C LEU A 535 -15.06 -4.29 21.04
N HIS A 536 -15.22 -5.61 21.15
CA HIS A 536 -14.16 -6.48 21.62
C HIS A 536 -12.97 -6.50 20.66
N ALA A 537 -13.23 -6.66 19.36
CA ALA A 537 -12.21 -6.60 18.33
C ALA A 537 -11.57 -5.20 18.28
N ALA A 538 -12.35 -4.13 18.42
CA ALA A 538 -11.82 -2.77 18.44
C ALA A 538 -10.83 -2.57 19.59
N TRP A 539 -11.10 -3.10 20.78
CA TRP A 539 -10.15 -3.05 21.90
C TRP A 539 -8.90 -3.89 21.69
N GLU A 540 -9.03 -5.09 21.12
CA GLU A 540 -7.89 -5.96 20.82
C GLU A 540 -6.87 -5.27 19.90
N PHE A 541 -7.37 -4.54 18.90
CA PHE A 541 -6.56 -3.78 17.95
C PHE A 541 -6.21 -2.36 18.45
N GLY A 542 -6.62 -1.98 19.67
CA GLY A 542 -6.28 -0.72 20.32
C GLY A 542 -6.99 0.52 19.76
N LEU A 543 -8.09 0.33 19.02
CA LEU A 543 -8.91 1.41 18.51
C LEU A 543 -9.47 2.23 19.66
N HIS A 544 -9.52 3.54 19.45
CA HIS A 544 -10.00 4.45 20.48
C HIS A 544 -10.96 5.51 19.95
N ALA A 545 -10.82 5.97 18.71
CA ALA A 545 -11.73 6.98 18.18
C ALA A 545 -12.18 6.63 16.77
N VAL A 546 -13.46 6.90 16.50
CA VAL A 546 -14.14 6.51 15.28
C VAL A 546 -15.09 7.61 14.83
N LEU A 547 -15.11 7.88 13.53
CA LEU A 547 -15.99 8.85 12.90
C LEU A 547 -16.79 8.18 11.78
N ALA A 548 -18.12 8.23 11.84
CA ALA A 548 -18.99 7.80 10.76
C ALA A 548 -19.71 8.99 10.09
N ILE A 549 -19.72 9.03 8.76
CA ILE A 549 -20.33 10.10 7.94
C ILE A 549 -21.26 9.48 6.90
N ASN A 550 -22.50 9.96 6.83
CA ASN A 550 -23.44 9.58 5.80
C ASN A 550 -23.17 10.33 4.48
N LEU A 551 -23.05 9.59 3.39
CA LEU A 551 -23.01 10.04 2.01
C LEU A 551 -24.28 9.60 1.28
N ALA A 552 -25.08 10.57 0.85
CA ALA A 552 -26.22 10.30 -0.01
C ALA A 552 -25.82 10.46 -1.48
N SER A 553 -26.11 9.44 -2.30
CA SER A 553 -25.88 9.51 -3.74
C SER A 553 -26.90 10.44 -4.42
N THR A 554 -26.43 11.26 -5.36
CA THR A 554 -27.31 12.08 -6.21
C THR A 554 -27.99 11.27 -7.34
N TYR A 555 -27.51 10.05 -7.60
CA TYR A 555 -27.94 9.21 -8.73
C TYR A 555 -28.70 7.95 -8.32
N MET A 556 -28.47 7.45 -7.10
CA MET A 556 -29.19 6.29 -6.56
C MET A 556 -30.11 6.77 -5.45
N SER A 557 -31.34 7.13 -5.83
CA SER A 557 -32.36 7.52 -4.85
C SER A 557 -32.64 6.35 -3.93
N GLY A 558 -32.52 6.57 -2.62
CA GLY A 558 -32.76 5.51 -1.66
C GLY A 558 -31.61 4.52 -1.53
N VAL A 559 -30.36 4.96 -1.65
CA VAL A 559 -29.21 4.19 -1.12
C VAL A 559 -28.34 5.17 -0.34
N ASP A 560 -28.12 4.90 0.95
CA ASP A 560 -27.18 5.67 1.78
C ASP A 560 -25.89 4.87 1.96
N TYR A 561 -24.77 5.55 1.83
CA TYR A 561 -23.46 5.01 2.18
C TYR A 561 -22.98 5.65 3.47
N ILE A 562 -22.46 4.87 4.40
CA ILE A 562 -21.84 5.38 5.62
C ILE A 562 -20.34 5.10 5.57
N LEU A 563 -19.53 6.14 5.62
CA LEU A 563 -18.08 6.03 5.70
C LEU A 563 -17.64 6.09 7.16
N GLU A 564 -17.03 5.03 7.67
CA GLU A 564 -16.55 4.92 9.04
C GLU A 564 -15.02 4.94 9.07
N PHE A 565 -14.44 5.99 9.64
CA PHE A 565 -13.01 6.25 9.72
C PHE A 565 -12.48 5.90 11.12
N VAL A 566 -11.43 5.09 11.16
CA VAL A 566 -10.70 4.78 12.39
C VAL A 566 -9.55 5.77 12.56
N PHE A 567 -9.39 6.34 13.75
CA PHE A 567 -8.36 7.35 14.03
C PHE A 567 -6.99 6.72 14.34
N PRO A 568 -5.88 7.45 14.16
CA PRO A 568 -4.55 6.97 14.51
C PRO A 568 -4.45 6.53 15.97
N LEU A 569 -3.78 5.41 16.22
CA LEU A 569 -3.74 4.80 17.55
C LEU A 569 -3.03 5.67 18.59
N GLU A 570 -2.12 6.56 18.17
CA GLU A 570 -1.42 7.48 19.09
C GLU A 570 -2.20 8.79 19.37
N MET A 571 -3.24 9.11 18.60
CA MET A 571 -3.91 10.43 18.66
C MET A 571 -4.93 10.54 19.80
N ARG A 572 -4.47 10.74 21.04
CA ARG A 572 -5.36 10.79 22.23
C ARG A 572 -5.97 12.16 22.53
N GLU A 573 -5.43 13.24 21.98
CA GLU A 573 -5.86 14.61 22.33
C GLU A 573 -7.15 15.03 21.60
N SER A 574 -8.19 15.42 22.34
CA SER A 574 -9.50 15.80 21.77
C SER A 574 -9.44 17.00 20.81
N SER A 575 -8.50 17.92 21.02
CA SER A 575 -8.25 19.05 20.11
C SER A 575 -7.73 18.58 18.76
N ALA A 576 -6.75 17.66 18.76
CA ALA A 576 -6.19 17.07 17.55
C ALA A 576 -7.23 16.24 16.80
N GLN A 577 -8.03 15.45 17.54
CA GLN A 577 -9.14 14.70 16.96
C GLN A 577 -10.15 15.62 16.27
N SER A 578 -10.54 16.71 16.93
CA SER A 578 -11.52 17.67 16.38
C SER A 578 -11.02 18.33 15.08
N LEU A 579 -9.72 18.66 15.01
CA LEU A 579 -9.11 19.18 13.78
C LEU A 579 -9.15 18.13 12.66
N LEU A 580 -8.83 16.87 12.98
CA LEU A 580 -8.85 15.78 12.00
C LEU A 580 -10.26 15.53 11.45
N VAL A 581 -11.28 15.57 12.30
CA VAL A 581 -12.68 15.45 11.86
C VAL A 581 -13.04 16.55 10.86
N ASN A 582 -12.68 17.82 11.16
CA ASN A 582 -12.94 18.94 10.26
C ASN A 582 -12.21 18.79 8.92
N GLU A 583 -10.97 18.30 8.95
CA GLU A 583 -10.17 18.05 7.75
C GLU A 583 -10.78 16.97 6.87
N ILE A 584 -11.18 15.82 7.46
CA ILE A 584 -11.88 14.75 6.74
C ILE A 584 -13.15 15.28 6.06
N VAL A 585 -14.00 16.01 6.81
CA VAL A 585 -15.25 16.59 6.27
C VAL A 585 -14.96 17.58 5.15
N SER A 586 -13.93 18.41 5.28
CA SER A 586 -13.49 19.35 4.25
C SER A 586 -13.08 18.63 2.96
N ILE A 587 -12.24 17.60 3.06
CA ILE A 587 -11.81 16.78 1.93
C ILE A 587 -13.00 16.10 1.25
N LEU A 588 -13.92 15.52 2.02
CA LEU A 588 -15.12 14.89 1.48
C LEU A 588 -15.97 15.90 0.71
N LYS A 589 -16.30 17.06 1.29
CA LYS A 589 -17.11 18.11 0.62
C LYS A 589 -16.49 18.59 -0.68
N LYS A 590 -15.16 18.70 -0.71
CA LYS A 590 -14.40 19.15 -1.87
C LYS A 590 -14.42 18.14 -3.02
N ASN A 591 -14.37 16.85 -2.70
CA ASN A 591 -14.29 15.75 -3.66
C ASN A 591 -15.66 15.15 -4.04
N SER A 592 -16.71 15.53 -3.31
CA SER A 592 -18.08 15.02 -3.49
C SER A 592 -18.96 15.80 -4.48
N ARG A 593 -18.45 16.92 -5.04
CA ARG A 593 -19.25 18.05 -5.57
C ARG A 593 -20.36 17.74 -6.61
N ASN A 594 -20.36 16.57 -7.26
CA ASN A 594 -21.36 16.21 -8.28
C ASN A 594 -22.10 14.87 -8.03
N ALA A 595 -21.49 13.92 -7.32
CA ALA A 595 -22.03 12.56 -7.14
C ALA A 595 -22.55 12.29 -5.72
N TRP A 596 -22.11 13.09 -4.74
CA TRP A 596 -22.37 12.84 -3.33
C TRP A 596 -22.85 14.10 -2.61
N ILE A 597 -23.84 13.92 -1.76
CA ILE A 597 -24.28 14.92 -0.81
C ILE A 597 -23.65 14.57 0.54
N VAL A 598 -22.70 15.40 0.97
CA VAL A 598 -22.07 15.33 2.29
C VAL A 598 -22.86 16.22 3.26
N CYS A 599 -22.98 15.79 4.50
CA CYS A 599 -23.68 16.54 5.54
C CYS A 599 -23.10 17.94 5.74
N ASN A 600 -23.99 18.94 5.80
CA ASN A 600 -23.65 20.35 5.95
C ASN A 600 -23.63 20.84 7.40
N GLU A 601 -23.97 19.98 8.36
CA GLU A 601 -23.99 20.35 9.77
C GLU A 601 -22.55 20.51 10.28
N GLU A 602 -22.22 21.71 10.77
CA GLU A 602 -21.09 21.89 11.68
C GLU A 602 -21.37 21.05 12.92
N LEU A 603 -20.39 20.26 13.38
CA LEU A 603 -20.45 19.59 14.68
C LEU A 603 -20.86 20.61 15.73
N SER A 604 -22.13 20.56 16.16
CA SER A 604 -22.59 21.45 17.21
C SER A 604 -21.75 21.18 18.46
N ARG A 605 -21.36 22.22 19.20
CA ARG A 605 -20.56 22.10 20.45
C ARG A 605 -21.19 21.15 21.49
N ALA A 606 -22.44 20.73 21.29
CA ALA A 606 -23.15 19.76 22.11
C ALA A 606 -22.63 18.32 21.92
N ASN A 607 -22.19 17.92 20.71
CA ASN A 607 -21.67 16.56 20.46
C ASN A 607 -20.24 16.33 20.97
N ILE A 608 -19.58 17.38 21.48
CA ILE A 608 -18.28 17.31 22.17
C ILE A 608 -18.49 17.39 23.70
N ARG A 609 -19.71 17.70 24.18
CA ARG A 609 -20.03 17.93 25.59
C ARG A 609 -21.06 16.93 26.12
N SER A 610 -20.59 15.73 26.43
CA SER A 610 -21.09 14.98 27.58
C SER A 610 -19.82 14.35 28.19
N GLU A 611 -19.20 14.85 29.26
CA GLU A 611 -19.75 15.37 30.52
C GLU A 611 -18.78 16.42 31.10
N VAL A 612 -19.16 17.70 31.19
CA VAL A 612 -18.67 18.61 32.25
C VAL A 612 -19.70 19.75 32.37
N GLU A 613 -20.75 19.54 33.15
CA GLU A 613 -21.52 20.64 33.74
C GLU A 613 -21.31 20.61 35.25
N ILE A 614 -20.50 21.54 35.76
CA ILE A 614 -20.60 21.99 37.15
C ILE A 614 -21.20 23.39 37.11
N MET A 615 -22.34 23.51 37.78
CA MET A 615 -23.20 24.67 37.88
C MET A 615 -22.44 25.95 38.24
N ALA A 616 -22.68 27.01 37.46
CA ALA A 616 -22.37 28.38 37.85
C ALA A 616 -23.55 28.95 38.66
N GLU A 617 -23.35 29.16 39.96
CA GLU A 617 -24.09 30.17 40.73
C GLU A 617 -23.12 31.28 41.15
N GLU A 618 -23.52 32.52 40.90
CA GLU A 618 -22.83 33.76 41.25
C GLU A 618 -22.65 33.89 42.77
N VAL A 619 -21.47 34.31 43.26
CA VAL A 619 -21.29 35.34 44.32
C VAL A 619 -19.82 35.80 44.38
N GLY A 620 -19.62 37.12 44.27
CA GLY A 620 -18.82 37.91 45.21
C GLY A 620 -17.30 37.73 45.25
N THR A 621 -16.61 38.75 44.76
CA THR A 621 -15.21 39.07 45.06
C THR A 621 -14.88 38.96 46.56
N THR A 622 -14.01 38.02 46.93
CA THR A 622 -13.08 38.19 48.06
C THR A 622 -11.83 37.33 47.85
N THR A 623 -10.67 37.98 47.95
CA THR A 623 -9.33 37.42 47.85
C THR A 623 -9.10 36.33 48.91
N ILE A 624 -8.89 35.08 48.49
CA ILE A 624 -8.31 34.03 49.34
C ILE A 624 -7.21 33.33 48.53
N THR A 625 -6.01 33.34 49.08
CA THR A 625 -4.81 32.63 48.61
C THR A 625 -5.08 31.15 48.30
N PRO A 626 -4.51 30.57 47.23
CA PRO A 626 -4.70 29.16 46.94
C PRO A 626 -3.97 28.31 48.00
N ALA A 627 -4.73 27.48 48.70
CA ALA A 627 -4.18 26.32 49.41
C ALA A 627 -3.76 25.28 48.36
N ALA A 628 -2.56 24.72 48.53
CA ALA A 628 -2.03 23.69 47.66
C ALA A 628 -2.96 22.47 47.60
N ILE A 629 -3.32 22.06 46.38
CA ILE A 629 -3.82 20.71 46.09
C ILE A 629 -2.59 19.81 46.07
N PRO A 630 -2.52 18.71 46.84
CA PRO A 630 -1.40 17.79 46.75
C PRO A 630 -1.49 17.04 45.41
N GLU A 631 -0.47 17.16 44.58
CA GLU A 631 -0.22 16.22 43.49
C GLU A 631 -0.13 14.81 44.10
N SER A 632 -1.08 13.94 43.78
CA SER A 632 -0.95 12.52 44.12
C SER A 632 0.13 11.92 43.23
N GLN A 633 1.25 11.49 43.82
CA GLN A 633 2.30 10.73 43.14
C GLN A 633 1.72 9.45 42.51
N PRO A 634 2.28 8.98 41.37
CA PRO A 634 1.98 7.64 40.86
C PRO A 634 2.36 6.57 41.90
N PRO A 635 1.59 5.47 42.02
CA PRO A 635 1.80 4.47 43.06
C PRO A 635 3.14 3.75 42.89
N GLU A 636 3.83 3.47 44.01
CA GLU A 636 5.06 2.68 44.03
C GLU A 636 4.75 1.17 43.91
N LEU A 637 5.71 0.39 43.37
CA LEU A 637 5.60 -1.06 43.16
C LEU A 637 5.19 -1.84 44.42
N SER A 638 5.57 -1.32 45.59
CA SER A 638 5.30 -1.87 46.92
C SER A 638 3.81 -1.91 47.27
N GLU A 639 2.97 -1.07 46.66
CA GLU A 639 1.53 -1.01 46.92
C GLU A 639 0.75 -2.12 46.19
N ILE A 640 1.27 -2.58 45.05
CA ILE A 640 0.63 -3.56 44.17
C ILE A 640 0.56 -4.95 44.80
N GLY A 641 1.60 -5.32 45.56
CA GLY A 641 1.69 -6.63 46.24
C GLY A 641 0.66 -6.85 47.35
N SER A 642 -0.10 -5.82 47.73
CA SER A 642 -1.13 -5.88 48.79
C SER A 642 -2.56 -5.98 48.27
N LEU A 643 -2.76 -5.91 46.94
CA LEU A 643 -4.07 -5.83 46.30
C LEU A 643 -4.65 -7.22 46.00
N ASN A 644 -5.97 -7.35 46.13
CA ASN A 644 -6.70 -8.56 45.75
C ASN A 644 -7.13 -8.54 44.26
N SER A 645 -7.53 -9.70 43.73
CA SER A 645 -7.86 -9.90 42.31
C SER A 645 -8.95 -8.94 41.79
N SER A 646 -9.95 -8.62 42.63
CA SER A 646 -11.00 -7.64 42.31
C SER A 646 -10.49 -6.20 42.23
N GLN A 647 -9.50 -5.81 43.05
CA GLN A 647 -8.89 -4.48 43.01
C GLN A 647 -7.91 -4.31 41.84
N LEU A 648 -7.25 -5.38 41.43
CA LEU A 648 -6.42 -5.41 40.22
C LEU A 648 -7.26 -5.22 38.95
N ARG A 649 -8.44 -5.82 38.86
CA ARG A 649 -9.37 -5.67 37.73
C ARG A 649 -9.91 -4.25 37.55
N PHE A 650 -10.06 -3.48 38.62
CA PHE A 650 -10.57 -2.09 38.54
C PHE A 650 -9.47 -1.07 38.15
N ARG A 651 -8.19 -1.47 38.22
CA ARG A 651 -7.02 -0.60 37.95
C ARG A 651 -6.33 -0.87 36.61
N THR A 652 -6.92 -1.67 35.73
CA THR A 652 -6.35 -2.12 34.44
C THR A 652 -6.00 -1.01 33.43
N ASN A 653 -6.30 0.27 33.73
CA ASN A 653 -5.86 1.42 32.94
C ASN A 653 -4.77 2.28 33.62
N SER A 654 -4.09 1.76 34.64
CA SER A 654 -3.00 2.48 35.32
C SER A 654 -1.66 2.23 34.61
N VAL A 655 -1.02 3.30 34.10
CA VAL A 655 0.34 3.23 33.55
C VAL A 655 1.33 3.20 34.71
N LEU A 656 2.15 2.14 34.80
CA LEU A 656 3.25 2.07 35.74
C LEU A 656 4.55 2.49 35.04
N THR A 657 5.21 3.51 35.58
CA THR A 657 6.49 4.00 35.07
C THR A 657 7.63 3.26 35.78
N LEU A 658 8.19 2.24 35.14
CA LEU A 658 9.33 1.49 35.70
C LEU A 658 10.66 2.04 35.16
N LYS A 659 11.69 2.08 36.01
CA LYS A 659 12.96 2.72 35.71
C LYS A 659 14.03 1.74 35.22
N SER A 660 13.79 0.43 35.29
CA SER A 660 14.72 -0.58 34.78
C SER A 660 14.07 -1.94 34.43
N PRO A 661 14.70 -2.76 33.57
CA PRO A 661 14.28 -4.14 33.30
C PRO A 661 14.28 -5.05 34.54
N ALA A 662 15.08 -4.75 35.57
CA ALA A 662 15.11 -5.50 36.82
C ALA A 662 13.86 -5.26 37.69
N GLU A 663 13.38 -4.01 37.76
CA GLU A 663 12.12 -3.66 38.42
C GLU A 663 10.91 -4.31 37.71
N MET A 664 10.98 -4.48 36.40
CA MET A 664 9.96 -5.16 35.60
C MET A 664 9.82 -6.65 35.95
N VAL A 665 10.95 -7.36 36.09
CA VAL A 665 10.93 -8.78 36.49
C VAL A 665 10.37 -8.93 37.91
N GLU A 666 10.70 -8.01 38.81
CA GLU A 666 10.17 -8.02 40.17
C GLU A 666 8.67 -7.70 40.22
N ALA A 667 8.19 -6.75 39.41
CA ALA A 667 6.77 -6.41 39.27
C ALA A 667 5.95 -7.59 38.74
N ALA A 668 6.44 -8.23 37.67
CA ALA A 668 5.79 -9.39 37.06
C ALA A 668 5.73 -10.60 38.02
N LEU A 669 6.81 -10.85 38.78
CA LEU A 669 6.85 -11.90 39.80
C LEU A 669 5.90 -11.58 40.97
N THR A 670 5.76 -10.31 41.35
CA THR A 670 4.86 -9.87 42.41
C THR A 670 3.39 -10.03 42.01
N LEU A 671 3.05 -9.68 40.77
CA LEU A 671 1.70 -9.85 40.20
C LEU A 671 1.32 -11.31 39.98
N LYS A 672 2.28 -12.16 39.57
CA LYS A 672 2.05 -13.61 39.43
C LYS A 672 1.90 -14.32 40.79
N ARG A 673 2.43 -13.73 41.88
CA ARG A 673 2.22 -14.23 43.26
C ARG A 673 0.85 -13.85 43.84
N SER A 674 0.21 -12.78 43.35
CA SER A 674 -1.10 -12.32 43.83
C SER A 674 -2.30 -12.83 43.02
N SER A 675 -2.05 -13.44 41.85
CA SER A 675 -3.05 -14.04 40.97
C SER A 675 -2.75 -15.54 40.82
N GLU A 676 -3.46 -16.39 41.57
CA GLU A 676 -3.22 -17.85 41.55
C GLU A 676 -3.66 -18.55 40.25
N ASP A 677 -4.45 -17.91 39.36
CA ASP A 677 -5.07 -18.61 38.21
C ASP A 677 -5.23 -17.80 36.89
N GLU A 678 -4.60 -16.62 36.72
CA GLU A 678 -4.79 -15.79 35.50
C GLU A 678 -3.51 -15.62 34.66
N THR A 679 -3.69 -15.62 33.32
CA THR A 679 -2.62 -15.24 32.37
C THR A 679 -2.51 -13.72 32.37
N ILE A 680 -1.31 -13.18 32.56
CA ILE A 680 -1.06 -11.74 32.59
C ILE A 680 -0.26 -11.38 31.33
N VAL A 681 -0.82 -10.52 30.47
CA VAL A 681 -0.16 -9.99 29.27
C VAL A 681 0.40 -8.61 29.61
N VAL A 682 1.68 -8.38 29.32
CA VAL A 682 2.36 -7.12 29.60
C VAL A 682 2.77 -6.50 28.26
N ARG A 683 2.23 -5.32 27.93
CA ARG A 683 2.53 -4.59 26.69
C ARG A 683 3.49 -3.45 27.00
N TRP A 684 4.50 -3.29 26.14
CA TRP A 684 5.46 -2.19 26.22
C TRP A 684 5.32 -1.27 25.01
N ASP A 685 5.34 0.05 25.23
CA ASP A 685 5.38 1.04 24.15
C ASP A 685 6.77 1.68 23.98
N ILE A 686 6.99 2.28 22.80
CA ILE A 686 8.23 2.99 22.44
C ILE A 686 8.55 4.21 23.34
N ASN A 687 7.64 4.59 24.25
CA ASN A 687 7.80 5.69 25.20
C ASN A 687 8.16 5.21 26.61
N SER A 688 8.63 3.97 26.76
CA SER A 688 9.00 3.37 28.06
C SER A 688 7.81 3.14 29.01
N ARG A 689 6.58 3.01 28.50
CA ARG A 689 5.39 2.72 29.32
C ARG A 689 5.03 1.24 29.29
N ILE A 690 4.82 0.67 30.48
CA ILE A 690 4.36 -0.71 30.66
C ILE A 690 2.86 -0.69 30.96
N THR A 691 2.08 -1.42 30.14
CA THR A 691 0.63 -1.60 30.28
C THR A 691 0.33 -3.06 30.61
N LEU A 692 -0.42 -3.30 31.68
CA LEU A 692 -0.85 -4.63 32.12
C LEU A 692 -2.24 -4.95 31.56
N VAL A 693 -2.36 -6.06 30.84
CA VAL A 693 -3.63 -6.58 30.30
C VAL A 693 -3.88 -7.95 30.92
N ILE A 694 -4.96 -8.09 31.68
CA ILE A 694 -5.37 -9.35 32.30
C ILE A 694 -6.54 -9.91 31.49
N PRO A 695 -6.33 -10.88 30.57
CA PRO A 695 -7.43 -11.58 29.91
C PRO A 695 -8.26 -12.42 30.90
N PHE A 696 -9.56 -12.50 30.68
CA PHE A 696 -10.45 -13.40 31.44
C PHE A 696 -10.08 -14.87 31.17
N PRO A 697 -10.22 -15.78 32.16
CA PRO A 697 -9.85 -17.19 31.99
C PRO A 697 -10.73 -17.90 30.96
N SER A 698 -10.09 -18.56 30.00
CA SER A 698 -10.68 -19.64 29.19
C SER A 698 -10.96 -20.87 30.08
N PRO A 699 -12.12 -21.54 29.94
CA PRO A 699 -12.45 -22.71 30.74
C PRO A 699 -11.82 -23.97 30.14
N THR A 700 -10.50 -24.13 30.25
CA THR A 700 -9.83 -25.41 29.97
C THR A 700 -8.79 -25.72 31.03
N PRO A 701 -8.99 -26.72 31.91
CA PRO A 701 -8.03 -27.09 32.93
C PRO A 701 -6.94 -27.98 32.31
N GLY A 702 -5.70 -27.49 32.34
CA GLY A 702 -4.50 -28.28 32.01
C GLY A 702 -3.69 -27.71 30.85
N GLY A 703 -2.86 -26.71 31.13
CA GLY A 703 -1.86 -26.20 30.18
C GLY A 703 -0.88 -25.26 30.85
N SER A 704 0.42 -25.42 30.57
CA SER A 704 1.47 -24.52 31.04
C SER A 704 1.29 -23.13 30.42
N TYR A 705 1.24 -22.08 31.23
CA TYR A 705 0.99 -20.70 30.79
C TYR A 705 2.29 -19.96 30.42
N CYS A 706 2.30 -19.31 29.25
CA CYS A 706 3.45 -18.60 28.69
C CYS A 706 3.31 -17.08 28.93
N LEU A 707 4.39 -16.41 29.37
CA LEU A 707 4.47 -14.94 29.43
C LEU A 707 5.29 -14.50 28.20
N VAL A 708 4.68 -13.78 27.26
CA VAL A 708 5.38 -13.27 26.07
C VAL A 708 5.71 -11.79 26.31
N VAL A 709 7.01 -11.47 26.37
CA VAL A 709 7.51 -10.10 26.35
C VAL A 709 8.10 -9.86 24.98
N VAL A 710 7.54 -8.92 24.22
CA VAL A 710 8.07 -8.50 22.91
C VAL A 710 8.94 -7.27 23.14
N ASP A 711 10.23 -7.36 22.80
CA ASP A 711 11.18 -6.26 22.90
C ASP A 711 11.39 -5.63 21.51
N GLN A 712 11.27 -4.31 21.43
CA GLN A 712 11.91 -3.48 20.40
C GLN A 712 12.65 -2.32 21.08
N TRP A 713 13.88 -2.53 21.56
CA TRP A 713 14.82 -1.44 21.82
C TRP A 713 16.29 -1.88 21.85
N CYS A 714 17.08 -1.45 20.84
CA CYS A 714 18.38 -0.74 20.97
C CYS A 714 19.13 -0.73 19.61
N GLU A 715 19.49 0.46 19.09
CA GLU A 715 20.24 0.68 17.84
C GLU A 715 21.68 0.12 17.79
N ARG A 716 22.14 -0.67 18.78
CA ARG A 716 23.57 -1.08 18.87
C ARG A 716 23.85 -2.55 19.17
N VAL A 717 22.86 -3.44 19.17
CA VAL A 717 23.08 -4.90 19.31
C VAL A 717 22.13 -5.65 18.37
N PRO A 718 22.54 -6.74 17.68
CA PRO A 718 21.63 -7.50 16.81
C PRO A 718 20.47 -8.06 17.65
N ALA A 719 19.24 -7.87 17.17
CA ALA A 719 18.00 -8.27 17.81
C ALA A 719 18.06 -9.70 18.37
N ALA A 720 17.74 -9.85 19.66
CA ALA A 720 17.45 -11.14 20.27
C ALA A 720 16.07 -11.05 20.92
N LEU A 721 15.15 -11.90 20.48
CA LEU A 721 13.86 -12.11 21.13
C LEU A 721 14.13 -12.72 22.51
N LEU A 722 13.78 -12.04 23.61
CA LEU A 722 13.91 -12.61 24.94
C LEU A 722 12.57 -13.20 25.39
N VAL A 723 12.33 -14.47 25.06
CA VAL A 723 11.17 -15.20 25.59
C VAL A 723 11.52 -15.69 27.00
N VAL A 724 10.78 -15.23 28.00
CA VAL A 724 10.99 -15.64 29.40
C VAL A 724 9.90 -16.62 29.80
N VAL A 725 10.25 -17.91 29.86
CA VAL A 725 9.37 -18.94 30.43
C VAL A 725 9.62 -19.01 31.92
N VAL A 726 8.58 -18.77 32.73
CA VAL A 726 8.62 -18.93 34.18
C VAL A 726 7.81 -20.17 34.56
N GLU A 727 8.52 -21.25 34.85
CA GLU A 727 7.93 -22.52 35.27
C GLU A 727 8.03 -22.66 36.81
N LYS A 728 6.96 -23.13 37.44
CA LYS A 728 6.95 -23.43 38.88
C LYS A 728 7.40 -24.89 39.06
N VAL A 729 8.61 -25.10 39.57
CA VAL A 729 9.13 -26.43 39.89
C VAL A 729 9.49 -26.46 41.37
N GLU A 730 8.82 -27.31 42.16
CA GLU A 730 9.09 -27.52 43.59
C GLU A 730 9.22 -26.22 44.41
N ASP A 731 8.25 -25.31 44.24
CA ASP A 731 8.17 -23.99 44.91
C ASP A 731 9.33 -23.01 44.63
N VAL A 732 10.13 -23.28 43.60
CA VAL A 732 11.13 -22.36 43.06
C VAL A 732 10.72 -21.95 41.65
N PHE A 733 10.74 -20.64 41.38
CA PHE A 733 10.50 -20.10 40.04
C PHE A 733 11.81 -20.16 39.25
N VAL A 734 11.83 -20.91 38.14
CA VAL A 734 12.98 -21.01 37.25
C VAL A 734 12.75 -20.10 36.05
N VAL A 735 13.72 -19.21 35.78
CA VAL A 735 13.72 -18.30 34.64
C VAL A 735 14.61 -18.92 33.56
N ILE A 736 14.03 -19.33 32.44
CA ILE A 736 14.79 -19.89 31.31
C ILE A 736 14.84 -18.85 30.18
N PRO A 737 16.00 -18.23 29.91
CA PRO A 737 16.18 -17.39 28.74
C PRO A 737 16.29 -18.27 27.49
N ILE A 738 15.34 -18.17 26.57
CA ILE A 738 15.42 -18.84 25.27
C ILE A 738 16.08 -17.87 24.28
N GLN A 739 17.34 -18.08 23.95
CA GLN A 739 17.96 -17.47 22.77
C GLN A 739 17.72 -18.38 21.56
N GLY A 740 16.78 -17.99 20.70
CA GLY A 740 16.53 -18.68 19.42
C GLY A 740 16.01 -17.68 18.39
N ARG A 741 16.55 -17.75 17.17
CA ARG A 741 15.96 -17.07 16.00
C ARG A 741 14.64 -17.77 15.68
N CYS A 742 13.52 -17.05 15.74
CA CYS A 742 12.29 -17.42 15.05
C CYS A 742 12.44 -17.09 13.57
#